data_AF-A0A2V5XBZ3-F1
#
_entry.id   AF-A0A2V5XBZ3-F1
#
_cell.length_a   1.000
_cell.length_b   1.000
_cell.length_c   1.000
_cell.angle_alpha   90.00
_cell.angle_beta   90.00
_cell.angle_gamma   90.00
#
_symmetry.space_group_name_H-M   'P 1'
#
loop_
_entity.id
_entity.type
_entity.pdbx_description
1 polymer ?
#
loop_
_entity_poly.entity_id
_entity_poly.type
_entity_poly.pdbx_seq_one_letter_code
_entity_poly.pdbx_strand_id
1 'polypeptide(L)'
;MKTKLLFRRERDLAGLLLASFVAGHSVAATFTEWQQRQPIEIPEAGLVKVALPPATLDALRPSLEDLRLADSTGNEVPFLIQRPAPEPAPVRAAKSFKPALRGAVTVLNIETGIDAPINAVTLDTPDREFIKAARLEGSRDGQRFTAIADGVPVFHQSGASELTLRFPSAAWPWLRVTLDDQRSPPAAFTGARLHVADAVAAPTEPVAIRVKSREEADGDTRLVLDLGEANLTLATVEFETSEALFQRDIVARVPEIVGEEIRETDVARGFIYALDTGDLTRVRKTTLPIDHQVRARELILIIRNLDSPPLAISAVRASRRPVFLLFQARQADQHLLYAGNSQCPAARYDLGGLAAQLKNARTATIAPGRLTPNPDYRPPEVLPGLSETGAALDTSPWRYRKPMQTVRSGAQQVELDLDVLSHARQDLADLRLVRDGKQVPYLLERTSLTRVLAPIVAPANDPKQPRLSRWKITLPKPNLPMTRLDCRPRNTLFQRSVRAWEEVPDGRGGRFRRELGGAEWRRTSDSKDLPLTLVLSDAPQTDTFFLEADNGDNPPLELDNFRMSQPVTRIVFKATESPMLYYGNPLASAPRYDLSLVAMKLLSADKAVATLGVEEVLKQAAWTQGEPLTGVRGWLFWGILVLVVAGLIVVIVRLLPKPPAADARGAGPRTPGGT
;
A
#
# COMPACT_ATOMS: atom_id res chain seq x y z
N MET A 1 46.21 40.73 29.44
CA MET A 1 46.19 40.69 27.96
C MET A 1 45.45 39.45 27.41
N LYS A 2 44.30 39.05 27.97
CA LYS A 2 43.56 37.81 27.58
C LYS A 2 42.04 37.99 27.44
N THR A 3 41.56 39.21 27.15
CA THR A 3 40.12 39.51 26.99
C THR A 3 39.75 39.91 25.56
N LYS A 4 40.70 39.84 24.60
CA LYS A 4 40.47 40.20 23.18
C LYS A 4 40.33 39.01 22.22
N LEU A 5 40.45 37.75 22.68
CA LEU A 5 40.40 36.58 21.79
C LEU A 5 39.02 35.91 21.69
N LEU A 6 38.14 36.07 22.68
CA LEU A 6 36.78 35.47 22.65
C LEU A 6 35.82 36.27 21.75
N PHE A 7 35.93 37.60 21.70
CA PHE A 7 35.15 38.46 20.80
C PHE A 7 35.54 38.35 19.31
N ARG A 8 36.68 37.73 19.00
CA ARG A 8 37.16 37.60 17.62
C ARG A 8 36.55 36.38 16.91
N ARG A 9 36.33 35.27 17.63
CA ARG A 9 35.73 34.04 17.06
C ARG A 9 34.25 34.17 16.69
N GLU A 10 33.45 34.94 17.45
CA GLU A 10 32.05 35.20 17.08
C GLU A 10 31.92 36.19 15.91
N ARG A 11 32.82 37.18 15.82
CA ARG A 11 32.87 38.11 14.68
C ARG A 11 33.34 37.45 13.40
N ASP A 12 34.29 36.51 13.47
CA ASP A 12 34.75 35.76 12.30
C ASP A 12 33.68 34.80 11.76
N LEU A 13 32.80 34.25 12.61
CA LEU A 13 31.66 33.42 12.17
C LEU A 13 30.56 34.28 11.51
N ALA A 14 30.26 35.45 12.07
CA ALA A 14 29.30 36.40 11.50
C ALA A 14 29.79 36.97 10.15
N GLY A 15 31.10 37.24 10.02
CA GLY A 15 31.72 37.68 8.77
C GLY A 15 31.74 36.61 7.68
N LEU A 16 31.97 35.34 8.04
CA LEU A 16 31.89 34.21 7.08
C LEU A 16 30.45 33.92 6.62
N LEU A 17 29.47 34.06 7.51
CA LEU A 17 28.05 33.95 7.17
C LEU A 17 27.59 35.10 6.26
N LEU A 18 28.09 36.32 6.44
CA LEU A 18 27.71 37.46 5.58
C LEU A 18 28.21 37.30 4.13
N ALA A 19 29.38 36.69 3.92
CA ALA A 19 29.98 36.50 2.60
C ALA A 19 29.33 35.41 1.75
N SER A 20 28.56 34.50 2.36
CA SER A 20 27.90 33.36 1.70
C SER A 20 26.44 33.63 1.31
N PHE A 21 25.84 34.70 1.83
CA PHE A 21 24.53 35.23 1.42
C PHE A 21 24.65 36.45 0.48
N VAL A 22 25.74 36.55 -0.28
CA VAL A 22 25.88 37.60 -1.31
C VAL A 22 24.96 37.25 -2.49
N ALA A 23 23.77 37.86 -2.50
CA ALA A 23 22.93 37.88 -3.68
C ALA A 23 23.69 38.59 -4.80
N GLY A 24 23.93 37.89 -5.92
CA GLY A 24 24.23 38.58 -7.17
C GLY A 24 23.14 39.61 -7.46
N HIS A 25 23.49 40.73 -8.07
CA HIS A 25 22.50 41.70 -8.56
C HIS A 25 21.64 41.02 -9.64
N SER A 26 20.59 40.32 -9.22
CA SER A 26 19.58 39.78 -10.11
C SER A 26 18.57 40.88 -10.41
N VAL A 27 18.10 40.91 -11.65
CA VAL A 27 16.88 41.63 -12.03
C VAL A 27 15.75 41.14 -11.10
N ALA A 28 14.89 42.05 -10.65
CA ALA A 28 13.74 41.71 -9.81
C ALA A 28 13.01 40.49 -10.40
N ALA A 29 12.93 39.41 -9.62
CA ALA A 29 12.37 38.16 -10.09
C ALA A 29 10.84 38.31 -10.17
N THR A 30 10.28 38.26 -11.37
CA THR A 30 8.84 38.23 -11.57
C THR A 30 8.36 36.81 -11.32
N PHE A 31 8.06 36.46 -10.07
CA PHE A 31 7.48 35.16 -9.65
C PHE A 31 6.03 34.97 -10.15
N THR A 32 5.71 35.38 -11.37
CA THR A 32 4.38 35.34 -11.97
C THR A 32 3.90 33.92 -12.24
N GLU A 33 4.78 32.92 -12.29
CA GLU A 33 4.40 31.51 -12.50
C GLU A 33 4.03 30.78 -11.20
N TRP A 34 4.15 31.44 -10.04
CA TRP A 34 3.79 30.86 -8.74
C TRP A 34 2.35 31.20 -8.39
N GLN A 35 1.55 30.17 -8.12
CA GLN A 35 0.11 30.29 -7.84
C GLN A 35 -0.21 31.03 -6.56
N GLN A 36 0.62 30.83 -5.54
CA GLN A 36 0.33 31.27 -4.18
C GLN A 36 1.51 32.08 -3.63
N ARG A 37 1.20 33.03 -2.76
CA ARG A 37 2.17 33.78 -1.97
C ARG A 37 1.72 33.98 -0.53
N GLN A 38 2.67 34.15 0.38
CA GLN A 38 2.40 34.49 1.77
C GLN A 38 3.45 35.46 2.33
N PRO A 39 3.05 36.46 3.13
CA PRO A 39 3.98 37.40 3.72
C PRO A 39 4.74 36.78 4.89
N ILE A 40 5.97 37.25 5.11
CA ILE A 40 6.74 37.04 6.33
C ILE A 40 7.15 38.41 6.86
N GLU A 41 6.76 38.72 8.09
CA GLU A 41 7.23 39.91 8.79
C GLU A 41 8.61 39.64 9.40
N ILE A 42 9.62 40.41 8.97
CA ILE A 42 10.97 40.31 9.49
C ILE A 42 11.15 41.36 10.60
N PRO A 43 11.35 40.95 11.86
CA PRO A 43 11.42 41.90 12.97
C PRO A 43 12.75 42.67 13.02
N GLU A 44 13.84 42.06 12.57
CA GLU A 44 15.20 42.64 12.59
C GLU A 44 16.13 41.97 11.58
N ALA A 45 17.25 42.62 11.26
CA ALA A 45 18.31 42.03 10.46
C ALA A 45 18.94 40.84 11.20
N GLY A 46 19.17 39.71 10.51
CA GLY A 46 19.72 38.54 11.17
C GLY A 46 19.37 37.23 10.47
N LEU A 47 19.80 36.12 11.09
CA LEU A 47 19.39 34.79 10.66
C LEU A 47 17.95 34.54 11.11
N VAL A 48 17.07 34.28 10.16
CA VAL A 48 15.64 34.07 10.38
C VAL A 48 15.30 32.60 10.14
N LYS A 49 14.47 32.04 11.01
CA LYS A 49 13.93 30.68 10.89
C LYS A 49 12.42 30.74 10.77
N VAL A 50 11.88 30.20 9.69
CA VAL A 50 10.45 30.17 9.40
C VAL A 50 9.94 28.74 9.49
N ALA A 51 8.94 28.48 10.32
CA ALA A 51 8.22 27.20 10.31
C ALA A 51 7.22 27.19 9.15
N LEU A 52 7.31 26.23 8.24
CA LEU A 52 6.39 26.12 7.11
C LEU A 52 5.05 25.48 7.57
N PRO A 53 3.92 26.21 7.48
CA PRO A 53 2.60 25.67 7.80
C PRO A 53 2.22 24.48 6.90
N PRO A 54 1.33 23.57 7.35
CA PRO A 54 0.80 22.48 6.52
C PRO A 54 0.23 22.95 5.18
N ALA A 55 -0.57 24.03 5.18
CA ALA A 55 -1.13 24.62 3.97
C ALA A 55 -0.07 25.09 2.96
N THR A 56 1.10 25.55 3.43
CA THR A 56 2.22 25.89 2.55
C THR A 56 2.85 24.63 1.95
N LEU A 57 3.02 23.57 2.75
CA LEU A 57 3.55 22.28 2.25
C LEU A 57 2.59 21.62 1.24
N ASP A 58 1.28 21.75 1.43
CA ASP A 58 0.26 21.26 0.50
C ASP A 58 0.38 21.91 -0.89
N ALA A 59 0.67 23.21 -0.91
CA ALA A 59 0.83 23.99 -2.15
C ALA A 59 2.19 23.78 -2.84
N LEU A 60 3.15 23.14 -2.18
CA LEU A 60 4.49 22.89 -2.70
C LEU A 60 4.62 21.48 -3.29
N ARG A 61 5.67 21.27 -4.07
CA ARG A 61 6.09 19.92 -4.47
C ARG A 61 6.81 19.19 -3.31
N PRO A 62 6.88 17.85 -3.34
CA PRO A 62 7.38 17.06 -2.22
C PRO A 62 8.78 17.46 -1.70
N SER A 63 9.71 17.87 -2.57
CA SER A 63 11.06 18.25 -2.14
C SER A 63 11.21 19.77 -1.93
N LEU A 64 10.10 20.53 -2.02
CA LEU A 64 10.01 22.00 -1.94
C LEU A 64 10.77 22.70 -3.07
N GLU A 65 10.86 22.06 -4.23
CA GLU A 65 11.62 22.54 -5.39
C GLU A 65 11.07 23.87 -5.93
N ASP A 66 9.78 24.10 -5.72
CA ASP A 66 9.03 25.30 -6.11
C ASP A 66 8.83 26.31 -4.98
N LEU A 67 9.57 26.20 -3.89
CA LEU A 67 9.62 27.26 -2.88
C LEU A 67 10.55 28.37 -3.36
N ARG A 68 10.10 29.62 -3.28
CA ARG A 68 10.94 30.81 -3.50
C ARG A 68 10.69 31.85 -2.40
N LEU A 69 11.71 32.63 -2.09
CA LEU A 69 11.65 33.71 -1.11
C LEU A 69 12.11 34.99 -1.80
N ALA A 70 11.35 36.07 -1.65
CA ALA A 70 11.71 37.40 -2.13
C ALA A 70 11.74 38.42 -0.99
N ASP A 71 12.69 39.34 -1.04
CA ASP A 71 12.72 40.49 -0.13
C ASP A 71 11.67 41.56 -0.52
N SER A 72 11.60 42.64 0.26
CA SER A 72 10.69 43.77 0.04
C SER A 72 10.89 44.50 -1.30
N THR A 73 12.03 44.28 -1.97
CA THR A 73 12.36 44.85 -3.28
C THR A 73 12.12 43.88 -4.44
N GLY A 74 11.66 42.66 -4.16
CA GLY A 74 11.40 41.62 -5.16
C GLY A 74 12.64 40.83 -5.58
N ASN A 75 13.76 40.98 -4.88
CA ASN A 75 14.96 40.18 -5.14
C ASN A 75 14.84 38.81 -4.46
N GLU A 76 15.28 37.77 -5.15
CA GLU A 76 15.31 36.42 -4.59
C GLU A 76 16.34 36.31 -3.45
N VAL A 77 15.91 35.76 -2.32
CA VAL A 77 16.72 35.59 -1.11
C VAL A 77 17.11 34.11 -0.97
N PRO A 78 18.41 33.78 -0.97
CA PRO A 78 18.88 32.42 -0.71
C PRO A 78 18.44 31.88 0.65
N PHE A 79 18.02 30.62 0.69
CA PHE A 79 17.59 29.95 1.92
C PHE A 79 18.04 28.48 2.00
N LEU A 80 18.03 27.95 3.21
CA LEU A 80 18.29 26.55 3.54
C LEU A 80 17.01 25.89 4.07
N ILE A 81 16.70 24.68 3.62
CA ILE A 81 15.62 23.87 4.17
C ILE A 81 16.17 22.96 5.27
N GLN A 82 15.63 23.07 6.48
CA GLN A 82 15.95 22.19 7.60
C GLN A 82 14.76 21.26 7.87
N ARG A 83 15.03 19.94 7.83
CA ARG A 83 14.09 18.88 8.20
C ARG A 83 14.62 18.19 9.47
N PRO A 84 14.09 18.49 10.67
CA PRO A 84 14.48 17.80 11.89
C PRO A 84 14.13 16.32 11.78
N ALA A 85 15.13 15.46 11.95
CA ALA A 85 14.97 14.02 12.02
C ALA A 85 15.35 13.55 13.43
N PRO A 86 14.71 12.49 13.95
CA PRO A 86 15.09 11.91 15.22
C PRO A 86 16.51 11.35 15.06
N GLU A 87 17.44 11.82 15.89
CA GLU A 87 18.76 11.20 15.97
C GLU A 87 18.64 9.98 16.88
N PRO A 88 19.00 8.77 16.40
CA PRO A 88 18.95 7.59 17.25
C PRO A 88 19.85 7.81 18.46
N ALA A 89 19.31 7.58 19.65
CA ALA A 89 20.08 7.58 20.88
C ALA A 89 21.31 6.68 20.70
N PRO A 90 22.52 7.11 21.08
CA PRO A 90 23.68 6.24 21.08
C PRO A 90 23.36 4.98 21.90
N VAL A 91 23.39 3.81 21.25
CA VAL A 91 23.19 2.53 21.91
C VAL A 91 24.55 1.91 22.19
N ARG A 92 24.78 1.51 23.44
CA ARG A 92 26.02 0.85 23.87
C ARG A 92 25.69 -0.47 24.55
N ALA A 93 26.51 -1.50 24.31
CA ALA A 93 26.44 -2.72 25.09
C ALA A 93 26.81 -2.43 26.55
N ALA A 94 26.16 -3.11 27.49
CA ALA A 94 26.56 -3.08 28.89
C ALA A 94 27.98 -3.65 29.05
N LYS A 95 28.77 -3.08 29.97
CA LYS A 95 30.12 -3.56 30.30
C LYS A 95 30.11 -4.99 30.84
N SER A 96 29.12 -5.33 31.66
CA SER A 96 28.92 -6.69 32.16
C SER A 96 27.44 -7.03 32.24
N PHE A 97 27.12 -8.29 31.92
CA PHE A 97 25.78 -8.83 31.98
C PHE A 97 25.84 -10.21 32.63
N LYS A 98 25.22 -10.36 33.81
CA LYS A 98 25.27 -11.59 34.62
C LYS A 98 23.86 -12.07 34.95
N PRO A 99 23.28 -12.96 34.13
CA PRO A 99 22.01 -13.60 34.44
C PRO A 99 22.21 -14.65 35.54
N ALA A 100 21.24 -14.75 36.46
CA ALA A 100 21.22 -15.78 37.50
C ALA A 100 19.77 -16.19 37.80
N LEU A 101 19.50 -17.49 37.74
CA LEU A 101 18.23 -18.04 38.19
C LEU A 101 18.25 -18.19 39.72
N ARG A 102 17.25 -17.65 40.41
CA ARG A 102 17.12 -17.72 41.88
C ARG A 102 15.71 -18.15 42.25
N GLY A 103 15.49 -19.46 42.37
CA GLY A 103 14.15 -19.99 42.60
C GLY A 103 13.25 -19.68 41.40
N ALA A 104 12.12 -19.01 41.65
CA ALA A 104 11.14 -18.64 40.63
C ALA A 104 11.35 -17.22 40.05
N VAL A 105 12.58 -16.70 40.08
CA VAL A 105 12.91 -15.43 39.43
C VAL A 105 14.25 -15.49 38.69
N THR A 106 14.31 -14.80 37.55
CA THR A 106 15.54 -14.58 36.79
C THR A 106 16.07 -13.17 37.10
N VAL A 107 17.28 -13.10 37.67
CA VAL A 107 17.93 -11.83 38.04
C VAL A 107 19.04 -11.51 37.04
N LEU A 108 18.93 -10.38 36.37
CA LEU A 108 19.92 -9.85 35.44
C LEU A 108 20.68 -8.71 36.14
N ASN A 109 21.94 -8.95 36.50
CA ASN A 109 22.80 -7.90 37.03
C ASN A 109 23.62 -7.28 35.89
N ILE A 110 23.52 -5.97 35.74
CA ILE A 110 24.06 -5.22 34.61
C ILE A 110 25.01 -4.15 35.14
N GLU A 111 26.28 -4.22 34.75
CA GLU A 111 27.23 -3.13 34.93
C GLU A 111 27.21 -2.29 33.66
N THR A 112 26.84 -1.02 33.75
CA THR A 112 26.59 -0.22 32.55
C THR A 112 27.87 0.19 31.86
N GLY A 113 28.87 0.66 32.64
CA GLY A 113 30.13 1.20 32.11
C GLY A 113 29.94 2.49 31.32
N ILE A 114 28.85 3.23 31.57
CA ILE A 114 28.53 4.49 30.90
C ILE A 114 28.43 5.60 31.95
N ASP A 115 29.24 6.65 31.78
CA ASP A 115 29.25 7.83 32.66
C ASP A 115 28.22 8.90 32.24
N ALA A 116 27.57 8.71 31.10
CA ALA A 116 26.49 9.56 30.61
C ALA A 116 25.11 9.08 31.13
N PRO A 117 24.13 9.98 31.28
CA PRO A 117 22.76 9.59 31.60
C PRO A 117 22.17 8.64 30.55
N ILE A 118 21.43 7.63 31.02
CA ILE A 118 20.70 6.68 30.18
C ILE A 118 19.20 6.77 30.51
N ASN A 119 18.34 6.43 29.55
CA ASN A 119 16.88 6.49 29.70
C ASN A 119 16.15 5.21 29.27
N ALA A 120 16.88 4.21 28.78
CA ALA A 120 16.32 2.89 28.50
C ALA A 120 17.39 1.80 28.52
N VAL A 121 16.95 0.57 28.79
CA VAL A 121 17.72 -0.67 28.62
C VAL A 121 16.91 -1.65 27.77
N THR A 122 17.48 -2.12 26.67
CA THR A 122 16.94 -3.22 25.86
C THR A 122 17.63 -4.52 26.25
N LEU A 123 16.86 -5.55 26.57
CA LEU A 123 17.39 -6.88 26.86
C LEU A 123 17.53 -7.70 25.58
N ASP A 124 18.63 -8.41 25.43
CA ASP A 124 18.86 -9.32 24.31
C ASP A 124 18.55 -10.76 24.75
N THR A 125 17.80 -11.49 23.92
CA THR A 125 17.34 -12.85 24.20
C THR A 125 17.21 -13.66 22.90
N PRO A 126 17.62 -14.94 22.89
CA PRO A 126 17.31 -15.86 21.78
C PRO A 126 15.87 -16.37 21.83
N ASP A 127 15.19 -16.29 22.97
CA ASP A 127 13.87 -16.86 23.18
C ASP A 127 12.80 -16.05 22.45
N ARG A 128 11.86 -16.77 21.84
CA ARG A 128 10.83 -16.19 20.95
C ARG A 128 9.41 -16.29 21.51
N GLU A 129 9.25 -16.85 22.69
CA GLU A 129 7.93 -17.07 23.27
C GLU A 129 7.98 -17.00 24.80
N PHE A 130 7.69 -15.82 25.36
CA PHE A 130 7.56 -15.61 26.80
C PHE A 130 6.85 -14.28 27.11
N ILE A 131 6.27 -14.19 28.30
CA ILE A 131 5.90 -12.93 28.97
C ILE A 131 6.41 -13.01 30.41
N LYS A 132 7.08 -11.94 30.86
CA LYS A 132 7.63 -11.79 32.21
C LYS A 132 7.25 -10.43 32.78
N ALA A 133 6.88 -10.39 34.06
CA ALA A 133 6.83 -9.14 34.82
C ALA A 133 8.25 -8.81 35.28
N ALA A 134 8.76 -7.64 34.90
CA ALA A 134 10.11 -7.19 35.23
C ALA A 134 10.07 -6.04 36.23
N ARG A 135 10.87 -6.19 37.29
CA ARG A 135 11.23 -5.11 38.20
C ARG A 135 12.61 -4.57 37.82
N LEU A 136 12.70 -3.26 37.60
CA LEU A 136 13.94 -2.56 37.28
C LEU A 136 14.41 -1.75 38.50
N GLU A 137 15.67 -1.94 38.87
CA GLU A 137 16.30 -1.24 39.98
C GLU A 137 17.66 -0.67 39.56
N GLY A 138 18.03 0.48 40.14
CA GLY A 138 19.31 1.15 39.88
C GLY A 138 20.15 1.30 41.13
N SER A 139 21.48 1.28 40.97
CA SER A 139 22.45 1.47 42.05
C SER A 139 23.64 2.30 41.59
N ARG A 140 24.19 3.11 42.52
CA ARG A 140 25.44 3.87 42.32
C ARG A 140 26.69 3.13 42.82
N ASP A 141 26.52 2.22 43.78
CA ASP A 141 27.61 1.51 44.47
C ASP A 141 27.62 0.00 44.19
N GLY A 142 26.61 -0.52 43.48
CA GLY A 142 26.46 -1.95 43.20
C GLY A 142 25.98 -2.77 44.40
N GLN A 143 25.69 -2.14 45.54
CA GLN A 143 25.26 -2.79 46.78
C GLN A 143 23.84 -2.39 47.15
N ARG A 144 23.52 -1.09 47.13
CA ARG A 144 22.21 -0.55 47.46
C ARG A 144 21.44 -0.23 46.18
N PHE A 145 20.39 -0.99 45.94
CA PHE A 145 19.52 -0.84 44.77
C PHE A 145 18.22 -0.15 45.16
N THR A 146 17.79 0.79 44.31
CA THR A 146 16.54 1.53 44.45
C THR A 146 15.62 1.16 43.29
N ALA A 147 14.34 0.93 43.57
CA ALA A 147 13.35 0.65 42.54
C ALA A 147 13.20 1.84 41.58
N ILE A 148 13.25 1.56 40.29
CA ILE A 148 13.01 2.52 39.20
C ILE A 148 11.61 2.28 38.63
N ALA A 149 11.28 1.01 38.37
CA ALA A 149 9.99 0.57 37.86
C ALA A 149 9.68 -0.84 38.37
N ASP A 150 8.40 -1.16 38.54
CA ASP A 150 7.95 -2.47 38.98
C ASP A 150 6.82 -2.99 38.09
N GLY A 151 6.75 -4.31 37.91
CA GLY A 151 5.73 -4.99 37.10
C GLY A 151 5.74 -4.65 35.61
N VAL A 152 6.87 -4.22 35.03
CA VAL A 152 7.00 -3.87 33.61
C VAL A 152 7.00 -5.15 32.76
N PRO A 153 6.03 -5.38 31.86
CA PRO A 153 6.03 -6.56 31.01
C PRO A 153 7.20 -6.52 30.02
N VAL A 154 7.96 -7.62 29.99
CA VAL A 154 8.98 -7.92 28.99
C VAL A 154 8.54 -9.19 28.27
N PHE A 155 8.40 -9.13 26.95
CA PHE A 155 7.83 -10.25 26.20
C PHE A 155 8.33 -10.37 24.77
N HIS A 156 8.21 -11.57 24.26
CA HIS A 156 8.26 -11.89 22.83
C HIS A 156 7.17 -12.94 22.57
N GLN A 157 6.17 -12.61 21.75
CA GLN A 157 5.06 -13.51 21.41
C GLN A 157 4.46 -13.16 20.05
N SER A 158 4.20 -14.18 19.22
CA SER A 158 3.45 -14.06 17.97
C SER A 158 3.93 -12.91 17.07
N GLY A 159 5.25 -12.74 16.95
CA GLY A 159 5.87 -11.69 16.14
C GLY A 159 6.00 -10.30 16.79
N ALA A 160 5.33 -10.05 17.93
CA ALA A 160 5.52 -8.84 18.73
C ALA A 160 6.56 -9.06 19.83
N SER A 161 7.28 -8.00 20.18
CA SER A 161 8.19 -8.03 21.32
C SER A 161 8.32 -6.65 21.97
N GLU A 162 8.30 -6.62 23.30
CA GLU A 162 8.74 -5.48 24.08
C GLU A 162 9.88 -5.95 24.98
N LEU A 163 11.09 -5.58 24.60
CA LEU A 163 12.32 -5.92 25.33
C LEU A 163 12.98 -4.68 25.94
N THR A 164 12.40 -3.50 25.75
CA THR A 164 12.99 -2.23 26.16
C THR A 164 12.29 -1.68 27.40
N LEU A 165 12.99 -1.64 28.53
CA LEU A 165 12.55 -0.98 29.74
C LEU A 165 12.97 0.49 29.68
N ARG A 166 12.00 1.40 29.63
CA ARG A 166 12.21 2.86 29.58
C ARG A 166 12.04 3.47 30.97
N PHE A 167 12.84 4.49 31.28
CA PHE A 167 12.83 5.16 32.58
C PHE A 167 13.35 6.61 32.48
N PRO A 168 13.09 7.48 33.48
CA PRO A 168 13.61 8.85 33.47
C PRO A 168 15.13 8.89 33.33
N SER A 169 15.64 9.85 32.54
CA SER A 169 17.07 10.02 32.30
C SER A 169 17.87 10.15 33.59
N ALA A 170 18.81 9.23 33.82
CA ALA A 170 19.68 9.22 34.99
C ALA A 170 20.96 8.42 34.74
N ALA A 171 22.02 8.74 35.50
CA ALA A 171 23.27 7.97 35.49
C ALA A 171 23.17 6.80 36.46
N TRP A 172 23.14 5.58 35.92
CA TRP A 172 23.09 4.33 36.68
C TRP A 172 24.31 3.47 36.35
N PRO A 173 25.36 3.45 37.21
CA PRO A 173 26.50 2.54 37.04
C PRO A 173 26.10 1.06 37.08
N TRP A 174 25.06 0.74 37.85
CA TRP A 174 24.53 -0.61 38.01
C TRP A 174 23.02 -0.62 37.83
N LEU A 175 22.53 -1.56 37.04
CA LEU A 175 21.11 -1.89 36.92
C LEU A 175 20.89 -3.34 37.34
N ARG A 176 19.72 -3.61 37.93
CA ARG A 176 19.24 -4.95 38.20
C ARG A 176 17.83 -5.09 37.65
N VAL A 177 17.65 -6.09 36.80
CA VAL A 177 16.33 -6.48 36.29
C VAL A 177 15.96 -7.81 36.93
N THR A 178 14.81 -7.90 37.57
CA THR A 178 14.29 -9.16 38.12
C THR A 178 13.01 -9.52 37.39
N LEU A 179 13.02 -10.68 36.75
CA LEU A 179 11.93 -11.22 35.95
C LEU A 179 11.20 -12.29 36.76
N ASP A 180 9.89 -12.20 36.83
CA ASP A 180 9.03 -13.17 37.49
C ASP A 180 8.82 -14.42 36.62
N ASP A 181 9.27 -15.57 37.12
CA ASP A 181 9.15 -16.88 36.47
C ASP A 181 8.08 -17.78 37.13
N GLN A 182 7.22 -17.25 38.01
CA GLN A 182 6.18 -18.05 38.68
C GLN A 182 5.10 -18.57 37.72
N ARG A 183 4.77 -17.77 36.69
CA ARG A 183 3.66 -18.05 35.76
C ARG A 183 4.10 -18.61 34.41
N SER A 184 5.41 -18.65 34.14
CA SER A 184 5.97 -19.13 32.88
C SER A 184 7.41 -19.63 33.07
N PRO A 185 7.89 -20.63 32.31
CA PRO A 185 9.27 -21.11 32.41
C PRO A 185 10.30 -19.99 32.23
N PRO A 186 11.47 -20.02 32.90
CA PRO A 186 12.51 -19.00 32.75
C PRO A 186 12.90 -18.79 31.28
N ALA A 187 13.10 -17.53 30.89
CA ALA A 187 13.57 -17.16 29.56
C ALA A 187 15.07 -16.83 29.61
N ALA A 188 15.83 -17.25 28.61
CA ALA A 188 17.24 -16.97 28.47
C ALA A 188 17.47 -15.51 28.03
N PHE A 189 18.30 -14.77 28.75
CA PHE A 189 18.78 -13.45 28.34
C PHE A 189 20.29 -13.47 28.20
N THR A 190 20.81 -12.87 27.14
CA THR A 190 22.23 -12.97 26.74
C THR A 190 22.96 -11.64 26.80
N GLY A 191 22.24 -10.52 26.88
CA GLY A 191 22.86 -9.20 26.90
C GLY A 191 21.90 -8.07 27.27
N ALA A 192 22.47 -6.89 27.41
CA ALA A 192 21.75 -5.64 27.59
C ALA A 192 22.38 -4.51 26.77
N ARG A 193 21.53 -3.72 26.13
CA ARG A 193 21.88 -2.53 25.36
C ARG A 193 21.30 -1.29 26.02
N LEU A 194 22.14 -0.30 26.26
CA LEU A 194 21.82 0.91 27.01
C LEU A 194 21.65 2.08 26.05
N HIS A 195 20.58 2.85 26.23
CA HIS A 195 20.25 4.01 25.40
C HIS A 195 20.66 5.27 26.14
N VAL A 196 21.65 6.00 25.60
CA VAL A 196 22.13 7.27 26.17
C VAL A 196 21.06 8.35 25.95
N ALA A 197 20.78 9.14 26.99
CA ALA A 197 19.67 10.07 27.02
C ALA A 197 19.87 11.35 26.19
N ASP A 198 20.98 11.48 25.46
CA ASP A 198 21.35 12.65 24.63
C ASP A 198 20.59 12.74 23.30
N ALA A 199 19.60 11.89 23.04
CA ALA A 199 18.75 12.05 21.87
C ALA A 199 17.88 13.31 22.04
N VAL A 200 18.27 14.40 21.38
CA VAL A 200 17.38 15.56 21.19
C VAL A 200 16.17 15.06 20.40
N ALA A 201 15.04 14.93 21.09
CA ALA A 201 13.79 14.54 20.45
C ALA A 201 13.49 15.55 19.33
N ALA A 202 13.40 15.05 18.10
CA ALA A 202 13.03 15.90 16.98
C ALA A 202 11.60 16.43 17.20
N PRO A 203 11.36 17.74 17.02
CA PRO A 203 10.08 18.37 17.32
C PRO A 203 8.96 17.72 16.50
N THR A 204 7.77 17.70 17.10
CA THR A 204 6.54 17.24 16.47
C THR A 204 5.41 18.25 16.67
N GLU A 205 4.49 18.27 15.72
CA GLU A 205 3.28 19.11 15.75
C GLU A 205 2.06 18.22 15.49
N PRO A 206 0.91 18.44 16.14
CA PRO A 206 -0.31 17.69 15.85
C PRO A 206 -0.80 17.96 14.42
N VAL A 207 -1.36 16.92 13.80
CA VAL A 207 -2.05 17.01 12.50
C VAL A 207 -3.53 16.78 12.74
N ALA A 208 -4.37 17.66 12.21
CA ALA A 208 -5.81 17.44 12.20
C ALA A 208 -6.13 16.35 11.18
N ILE A 209 -6.52 15.17 11.66
CA ILE A 209 -6.89 14.04 10.80
C ILE A 209 -8.36 13.68 10.98
N ARG A 210 -8.96 13.15 9.92
CA ARG A 210 -10.31 12.60 9.94
C ARG A 210 -10.30 11.18 9.39
N VAL A 211 -11.00 10.27 10.04
CA VAL A 211 -11.25 8.94 9.47
C VAL A 211 -12.28 9.11 8.34
N LYS A 212 -11.82 9.00 7.09
CA LYS A 212 -12.66 9.15 5.89
C LYS A 212 -13.51 7.92 5.65
N SER A 213 -12.94 6.73 5.83
CA SER A 213 -13.68 5.46 5.82
C SER A 213 -13.05 4.45 6.77
N ARG A 214 -13.89 3.52 7.21
CA ARG A 214 -13.53 2.34 8.00
C ARG A 214 -14.27 1.15 7.39
N GLU A 215 -13.52 0.11 7.05
CA GLU A 215 -14.06 -1.09 6.43
C GLU A 215 -13.42 -2.32 7.05
N GLU A 216 -14.25 -3.27 7.48
CA GLU A 216 -13.84 -4.58 7.97
C GLU A 216 -13.93 -5.59 6.83
N ALA A 217 -12.79 -6.12 6.41
CA ALA A 217 -12.72 -7.14 5.36
C ALA A 217 -11.50 -8.04 5.57
N ASP A 218 -11.57 -9.30 5.14
CA ASP A 218 -10.41 -10.22 5.15
C ASP A 218 -9.79 -10.48 6.54
N GLY A 219 -10.53 -10.27 7.64
CA GLY A 219 -9.95 -10.34 9.00
C GLY A 219 -9.12 -9.10 9.36
N ASP A 220 -9.18 -8.04 8.56
CA ASP A 220 -8.49 -6.77 8.74
C ASP A 220 -9.49 -5.63 8.98
N THR A 221 -9.06 -4.61 9.74
CA THR A 221 -9.71 -3.29 9.76
C THR A 221 -8.91 -2.37 8.86
N ARG A 222 -9.52 -1.87 7.80
CA ARG A 222 -8.95 -0.84 6.91
C ARG A 222 -9.49 0.54 7.30
N LEU A 223 -8.60 1.45 7.68
CA LEU A 223 -8.92 2.85 7.95
C LEU A 223 -8.27 3.75 6.90
N VAL A 224 -9.06 4.59 6.24
CA VAL A 224 -8.52 5.69 5.42
C VAL A 224 -8.52 6.95 6.24
N LEU A 225 -7.34 7.47 6.53
CA LEU A 225 -7.17 8.74 7.21
C LEU A 225 -6.99 9.85 6.18
N ASP A 226 -7.83 10.87 6.27
CA ASP A 226 -7.70 12.14 5.58
C ASP A 226 -6.78 13.04 6.42
N LEU A 227 -5.62 13.38 5.86
CA LEU A 227 -4.60 14.20 6.50
C LEU A 227 -4.86 15.70 6.34
N GLY A 228 -5.87 16.10 5.56
CA GLY A 228 -6.16 17.49 5.22
C GLY A 228 -5.20 18.09 4.18
N GLU A 229 -3.90 17.89 4.38
CA GLU A 229 -2.82 18.44 3.55
C GLU A 229 -1.87 17.38 3.00
N ALA A 230 -1.26 17.67 1.85
CA ALA A 230 -0.23 16.85 1.21
C ALA A 230 1.19 17.17 1.74
N ASN A 231 2.14 16.32 1.36
CA ASN A 231 3.58 16.48 1.60
C ASN A 231 4.00 16.55 3.08
N LEU A 232 3.17 16.06 3.99
CA LEU A 232 3.46 16.04 5.42
C LEU A 232 4.47 14.94 5.76
N THR A 233 5.52 15.29 6.51
CA THR A 233 6.39 14.28 7.14
C THR A 233 5.74 13.80 8.43
N LEU A 234 4.99 12.70 8.38
CA LEU A 234 4.35 12.13 9.57
C LEU A 234 5.42 11.52 10.50
N ALA A 235 5.33 11.84 11.79
CA ALA A 235 6.15 11.27 12.84
C ALA A 235 5.46 10.03 13.43
N THR A 236 4.21 10.18 13.87
CA THR A 236 3.46 9.11 14.53
C THR A 236 1.98 9.12 14.18
N VAL A 237 1.37 7.95 14.28
CA VAL A 237 -0.09 7.75 14.39
C VAL A 237 -0.37 7.11 15.73
N GLU A 238 -1.34 7.63 16.48
CA GLU A 238 -1.76 7.13 17.79
C GLU A 238 -3.24 6.75 17.77
N PHE A 239 -3.58 5.64 18.42
CA PHE A 239 -4.93 5.10 18.53
C PHE A 239 -5.45 5.23 19.97
N GLU A 240 -6.66 5.75 20.13
CA GLU A 240 -7.35 5.74 21.42
C GLU A 240 -8.38 4.62 21.45
N THR A 241 -8.23 3.68 22.39
CA THR A 241 -9.14 2.55 22.56
C THR A 241 -9.34 2.22 24.04
N SER A 242 -10.56 1.82 24.40
CA SER A 242 -10.91 1.38 25.75
C SER A 242 -10.56 -0.09 26.01
N GLU A 243 -10.14 -0.85 25.00
CA GLU A 243 -9.85 -2.28 25.15
C GLU A 243 -8.65 -2.52 26.06
N ALA A 244 -8.82 -3.40 27.05
CA ALA A 244 -7.83 -3.69 28.08
C ALA A 244 -6.75 -4.69 27.65
N LEU A 245 -7.09 -5.63 26.78
CA LEU A 245 -6.21 -6.73 26.39
C LEU A 245 -6.29 -6.98 24.90
N PHE A 246 -5.26 -6.58 24.16
CA PHE A 246 -5.15 -6.87 22.73
C PHE A 246 -3.70 -6.79 22.26
N GLN A 247 -3.46 -7.39 21.10
CA GLN A 247 -2.28 -7.18 20.27
C GLN A 247 -2.73 -7.20 18.81
N ARG A 248 -2.29 -6.23 18.01
CA ARG A 248 -2.59 -6.16 16.57
C ARG A 248 -1.35 -5.73 15.79
N ASP A 249 -1.10 -6.40 14.68
CA ASP A 249 -0.17 -5.90 13.67
C ASP A 249 -0.83 -4.76 12.89
N ILE A 250 -0.07 -3.71 12.62
CA ILE A 250 -0.51 -2.56 11.83
C ILE A 250 0.48 -2.30 10.71
N VAL A 251 -0.06 -2.06 9.52
CA VAL A 251 0.67 -1.58 8.36
C VAL A 251 0.07 -0.24 7.93
N ALA A 252 0.92 0.75 7.74
CA ALA A 252 0.57 2.02 7.12
C ALA A 252 1.00 2.00 5.65
N ARG A 253 0.09 2.42 4.77
CA ARG A 253 0.28 2.41 3.33
C ARG A 253 -0.09 3.76 2.71
N VAL A 254 0.56 4.07 1.60
CA VAL A 254 0.21 5.22 0.75
C VAL A 254 0.08 4.75 -0.69
N PRO A 255 -0.78 5.37 -1.52
CA PRO A 255 -0.79 5.09 -2.95
C PRO A 255 0.49 5.66 -3.60
N GLU A 256 1.17 4.85 -4.39
CA GLU A 256 2.34 5.21 -5.19
C GLU A 256 2.20 4.70 -6.62
N ILE A 257 2.94 5.29 -7.56
CA ILE A 257 2.95 4.83 -8.96
C ILE A 257 4.11 3.86 -9.18
N VAL A 258 3.78 2.68 -9.68
CA VAL A 258 4.72 1.63 -10.07
C VAL A 258 4.47 1.29 -11.55
N GLY A 259 5.30 1.85 -12.44
CA GLY A 259 5.07 1.75 -13.88
C GLY A 259 3.84 2.56 -14.32
N GLU A 260 2.88 1.90 -14.95
CA GLU A 260 1.61 2.50 -15.41
C GLU A 260 0.44 2.25 -14.42
N GLU A 261 0.74 1.73 -13.22
CA GLU A 261 -0.26 1.42 -12.19
C GLU A 261 -0.03 2.25 -10.92
N ILE A 262 -1.11 2.60 -10.23
CA ILE A 262 -1.09 3.07 -8.84
C ILE A 262 -1.27 1.85 -7.94
N ARG A 263 -0.34 1.65 -7.00
CA ARG A 263 -0.36 0.56 -6.01
C ARG A 263 -0.19 1.14 -4.62
N GLU A 264 -0.78 0.48 -3.63
CA GLU A 264 -0.51 0.82 -2.23
C GLU A 264 0.85 0.25 -1.81
N THR A 265 1.76 1.11 -1.34
CA THR A 265 3.08 0.73 -0.81
C THR A 265 3.11 0.89 0.69
N ASP A 266 3.73 -0.07 1.39
CA ASP A 266 3.96 0.00 2.83
C ASP A 266 4.97 1.12 3.15
N VAL A 267 4.57 2.09 3.99
CA VAL A 267 5.44 3.18 4.48
C VAL A 267 5.88 2.99 5.92
N ALA A 268 5.11 2.24 6.71
CA ALA A 268 5.47 1.86 8.06
C ALA A 268 4.79 0.56 8.46
N ARG A 269 5.41 -0.18 9.37
CA ARG A 269 4.82 -1.38 9.97
C ARG A 269 5.20 -1.49 11.43
N GLY A 270 4.31 -2.06 12.22
CA GLY A 270 4.54 -2.27 13.63
C GLY A 270 3.38 -3.01 14.25
N PHE A 271 3.29 -2.92 15.57
CA PHE A 271 2.22 -3.52 16.34
C PHE A 271 1.77 -2.55 17.42
N ILE A 272 0.49 -2.64 17.77
CA ILE A 272 -0.08 -2.01 18.94
C ILE A 272 -0.55 -3.08 19.91
N TYR A 273 -0.47 -2.80 21.20
CA TYR A 273 -0.93 -3.72 22.23
C TYR A 273 -1.39 -2.98 23.49
N ALA A 274 -2.23 -3.65 24.25
CA ALA A 274 -2.56 -3.31 25.62
C ALA A 274 -2.54 -4.59 26.46
N LEU A 275 -1.87 -4.53 27.61
CA LEU A 275 -1.86 -5.57 28.63
C LEU A 275 -2.28 -4.93 29.95
N ASP A 276 -3.57 -4.99 30.23
CA ASP A 276 -4.21 -4.49 31.44
C ASP A 276 -4.83 -5.68 32.19
N THR A 277 -3.95 -6.55 32.70
CA THR A 277 -4.34 -7.64 33.61
C THR A 277 -4.18 -7.14 35.03
N GLY A 278 -5.16 -7.37 35.91
CA GLY A 278 -5.22 -6.76 37.24
C GLY A 278 -4.01 -6.98 38.16
N ASP A 279 -3.11 -7.89 37.80
CA ASP A 279 -1.88 -8.21 38.54
C ASP A 279 -0.60 -7.55 37.97
N LEU A 280 -0.65 -6.96 36.77
CA LEU A 280 0.50 -6.35 36.09
C LEU A 280 0.35 -4.84 36.01
N THR A 281 1.48 -4.12 35.96
CA THR A 281 1.46 -2.70 35.62
C THR A 281 0.86 -2.56 34.22
N ARG A 282 -0.19 -1.75 34.11
CA ARG A 282 -0.87 -1.47 32.83
C ARG A 282 0.15 -0.95 31.82
N VAL A 283 0.41 -1.72 30.76
CA VAL A 283 1.27 -1.29 29.67
C VAL A 283 0.51 -1.31 28.37
N ARG A 284 0.65 -0.21 27.64
CA ARG A 284 -0.01 0.03 26.37
C ARG A 284 0.98 0.67 25.42
N LYS A 285 1.00 0.17 24.19
CA LYS A 285 1.64 0.81 23.06
C LYS A 285 0.57 0.96 22.00
N THR A 286 0.04 2.16 21.89
CA THR A 286 -1.01 2.50 20.91
C THR A 286 -0.49 3.47 19.85
N THR A 287 0.83 3.58 19.70
CA THR A 287 1.48 4.46 18.74
C THR A 287 2.23 3.66 17.69
N LEU A 288 2.00 3.98 16.43
CA LEU A 288 2.77 3.53 15.27
C LEU A 288 3.72 4.66 14.83
N PRO A 289 5.04 4.51 14.98
CA PRO A 289 6.00 5.41 14.33
C PRO A 289 5.89 5.29 12.81
N ILE A 290 5.81 6.43 12.13
CA ILE A 290 5.73 6.52 10.67
C ILE A 290 7.06 7.01 10.10
N ASP A 291 7.57 8.14 10.62
CA ASP A 291 8.82 8.77 10.20
C ASP A 291 9.03 8.83 8.68
N HIS A 292 7.95 9.15 7.96
CA HIS A 292 7.89 9.10 6.50
C HIS A 292 7.18 10.32 5.92
N GLN A 293 7.62 10.79 4.75
CA GLN A 293 6.93 11.85 4.02
C GLN A 293 5.76 11.29 3.23
N VAL A 294 4.54 11.59 3.66
CA VAL A 294 3.32 11.24 2.94
C VAL A 294 3.02 12.35 1.94
N ARG A 295 3.20 12.03 0.65
CA ARG A 295 2.97 12.97 -0.47
C ARG A 295 1.49 13.13 -0.81
N ALA A 296 0.67 12.13 -0.49
CA ALA A 296 -0.77 12.17 -0.67
C ALA A 296 -1.45 12.92 0.51
N ARG A 297 -2.74 13.22 0.36
CA ARG A 297 -3.59 13.70 1.47
C ARG A 297 -4.22 12.58 2.27
N GLU A 298 -3.88 11.33 1.95
CA GLU A 298 -4.46 10.15 2.58
C GLU A 298 -3.37 9.20 3.08
N LEU A 299 -3.63 8.59 4.25
CA LEU A 299 -2.87 7.48 4.80
C LEU A 299 -3.81 6.30 5.04
N ILE A 300 -3.46 5.12 4.54
CA ILE A 300 -4.24 3.91 4.71
C ILE A 300 -3.61 3.09 5.83
N LEU A 301 -4.40 2.73 6.84
CA LEU A 301 -3.98 1.85 7.93
C LEU A 301 -4.71 0.52 7.82
N ILE A 302 -3.95 -0.56 7.84
CA ILE A 302 -4.45 -1.93 7.89
C ILE A 302 -4.11 -2.50 9.25
N ILE A 303 -5.13 -2.80 10.05
CA ILE A 303 -5.01 -3.42 11.37
C ILE A 303 -5.43 -4.87 11.22
N ARG A 304 -4.49 -5.81 11.42
CA ARG A 304 -4.79 -7.24 11.29
C ARG A 304 -5.50 -7.73 12.53
N ASN A 305 -6.79 -8.06 12.41
CA ASN A 305 -7.58 -8.60 13.50
C ASN A 305 -7.47 -10.13 13.57
N LEU A 306 -7.19 -10.81 12.45
CA LEU A 306 -7.25 -12.26 12.33
C LEU A 306 -8.65 -12.75 12.76
N ASP A 307 -8.72 -13.73 13.66
CA ASP A 307 -9.98 -14.24 14.22
C ASP A 307 -10.54 -13.37 15.37
N SER A 308 -9.85 -12.29 15.75
CA SER A 308 -10.33 -11.39 16.79
C SER A 308 -11.35 -10.38 16.24
N PRO A 309 -12.30 -9.89 17.07
CA PRO A 309 -13.15 -8.79 16.65
C PRO A 309 -12.31 -7.52 16.35
N PRO A 310 -12.81 -6.65 15.44
CA PRO A 310 -12.21 -5.34 15.17
C PRO A 310 -12.08 -4.51 16.44
N LEU A 311 -10.98 -3.74 16.55
CA LEU A 311 -10.75 -2.89 17.72
C LEU A 311 -11.79 -1.76 17.83
N ALA A 312 -12.24 -1.49 19.06
CA ALA A 312 -13.02 -0.32 19.43
C ALA A 312 -12.13 0.93 19.48
N ILE A 313 -11.93 1.57 18.34
CA ILE A 313 -11.14 2.80 18.18
C ILE A 313 -12.04 4.01 18.35
N SER A 314 -11.81 4.78 19.40
CA SER A 314 -12.54 6.01 19.73
C SER A 314 -11.97 7.26 19.06
N ALA A 315 -10.65 7.30 18.85
CA ALA A 315 -9.99 8.35 18.09
C ALA A 315 -8.70 7.84 17.45
N VAL A 316 -8.30 8.52 16.38
CA VAL A 316 -6.96 8.40 15.79
C VAL A 316 -6.35 9.80 15.80
N ARG A 317 -5.11 9.93 16.26
CA ARG A 317 -4.33 11.17 16.22
C ARG A 317 -3.09 10.96 15.37
N ALA A 318 -2.60 12.01 14.72
CA ALA A 318 -1.32 11.98 14.05
C ALA A 318 -0.48 13.20 14.45
N SER A 319 0.83 13.03 14.38
CA SER A 319 1.78 14.13 14.51
C SER A 319 2.72 14.17 13.31
N ARG A 320 3.16 15.36 12.93
CA ARG A 320 4.12 15.61 11.85
C ARG A 320 5.43 16.18 12.39
N ARG A 321 6.47 16.08 11.59
CA ARG A 321 7.74 16.78 11.75
C ARG A 321 7.65 18.13 11.02
N PRO A 322 7.92 19.26 11.71
CA PRO A 322 7.91 20.56 11.06
C PRO A 322 9.05 20.68 10.05
N VAL A 323 8.84 21.46 9.00
CA VAL A 323 9.91 21.83 8.06
C VAL A 323 10.21 23.31 8.26
N PHE A 324 11.50 23.64 8.35
CA PHE A 324 11.94 25.00 8.55
C PHE A 324 12.66 25.54 7.31
N LEU A 325 12.45 26.81 7.03
CA LEU A 325 13.21 27.60 6.07
C LEU A 325 14.12 28.56 6.85
N LEU A 326 15.41 28.59 6.53
CA LEU A 326 16.41 29.45 7.18
C LEU A 326 17.06 30.37 6.16
N PHE A 327 17.15 31.66 6.44
CA PHE A 327 17.80 32.63 5.56
C PHE A 327 18.33 33.81 6.35
N GLN A 328 19.21 34.59 5.73
CA GLN A 328 19.75 35.82 6.31
C GLN A 328 18.95 37.04 5.82
N ALA A 329 18.23 37.70 6.71
CA ALA A 329 17.59 38.98 6.45
C ALA A 329 18.57 40.14 6.65
N ARG A 330 18.46 41.18 5.83
CA ARG A 330 19.34 42.37 5.86
C ARG A 330 18.83 43.48 6.76
N GLN A 331 17.51 43.56 6.96
CA GLN A 331 16.83 44.59 7.72
C GLN A 331 15.44 44.10 8.15
N ALA A 332 14.78 44.88 9.00
CA ALA A 332 13.37 44.68 9.31
C ALA A 332 12.51 45.17 8.14
N ASP A 333 11.80 44.27 7.48
CA ASP A 333 10.86 44.54 6.39
C ASP A 333 9.94 43.33 6.15
N GLN A 334 9.09 43.40 5.14
CA GLN A 334 8.23 42.29 4.74
C GLN A 334 8.87 41.52 3.58
N HIS A 335 8.98 40.20 3.73
CA HIS A 335 9.36 39.28 2.66
C HIS A 335 8.15 38.51 2.14
N LEU A 336 8.26 37.92 0.95
CA LEU A 336 7.22 37.07 0.35
C LEU A 336 7.76 35.67 0.07
N LEU A 337 7.06 34.65 0.58
CA LEU A 337 7.22 33.26 0.15
C LEU A 337 6.27 32.96 -0.99
N TYR A 338 6.77 32.30 -2.03
CA TYR A 338 6.00 31.85 -3.18
C TYR A 338 5.97 30.32 -3.24
N ALA A 339 4.80 29.78 -3.60
CA ALA A 339 4.56 28.34 -3.75
C ALA A 339 3.67 28.04 -4.98
N GLY A 340 3.72 26.80 -5.48
CA GLY A 340 2.79 26.31 -6.50
C GLY A 340 3.27 26.48 -7.94
N ASN A 341 4.58 26.48 -8.19
CA ASN A 341 5.13 26.41 -9.56
C ASN A 341 5.57 24.97 -9.88
N SER A 342 4.69 24.20 -10.53
CA SER A 342 4.95 22.79 -10.81
C SER A 342 6.01 22.52 -11.90
N GLN A 343 6.54 23.56 -12.55
CA GLN A 343 7.45 23.48 -13.71
C GLN A 343 8.87 23.98 -13.40
N CYS A 344 9.08 24.71 -12.31
CA CYS A 344 10.40 25.27 -12.04
C CYS A 344 11.40 24.16 -11.64
N PRO A 345 12.70 24.34 -11.87
CA PRO A 345 13.72 23.52 -11.22
C PRO A 345 13.82 23.86 -9.72
N ALA A 346 14.42 22.95 -8.94
CA ALA A 346 14.79 23.24 -7.56
C ALA A 346 15.81 24.38 -7.50
N ALA A 347 15.64 25.31 -6.56
CA ALA A 347 16.63 26.35 -6.32
C ALA A 347 17.96 25.74 -5.84
N ARG A 348 19.08 26.29 -6.32
CA ARG A 348 20.43 25.86 -5.93
C ARG A 348 21.20 27.08 -5.43
N TYR A 349 21.29 27.21 -4.11
CA TYR A 349 22.05 28.26 -3.44
C TYR A 349 23.37 27.71 -2.89
N ASP A 350 24.38 28.55 -2.77
CA ASP A 350 25.68 28.19 -2.17
C ASP A 350 25.64 28.21 -0.62
N LEU A 351 24.70 27.46 -0.05
CA LEU A 351 24.49 27.37 1.41
C LEU A 351 24.75 25.96 1.97
N GLY A 352 25.03 24.99 1.09
CA GLY A 352 25.21 23.58 1.47
C GLY A 352 26.34 23.36 2.47
N GLY A 353 27.46 24.08 2.30
CA GLY A 353 28.63 24.00 3.20
C GLY A 353 28.38 24.53 4.62
N LEU A 354 27.28 25.28 4.83
CA LEU A 354 26.96 25.93 6.11
C LEU A 354 25.85 25.22 6.88
N ALA A 355 25.26 24.15 6.32
CA ALA A 355 24.09 23.49 6.89
C ALA A 355 24.29 23.03 8.35
N ALA A 356 25.47 22.51 8.70
CA ALA A 356 25.77 22.05 10.06
C ALA A 356 25.87 23.21 11.07
N GLN A 357 26.43 24.35 10.66
CA GLN A 357 26.56 25.54 11.49
C GLN A 357 25.20 26.21 11.70
N LEU A 358 24.41 26.31 10.63
CA LEU A 358 23.06 26.87 10.65
C LEU A 358 22.07 26.02 11.46
N LYS A 359 22.21 24.67 11.43
CA LYS A 359 21.38 23.75 12.23
C LYS A 359 21.42 24.06 13.73
N ASN A 360 22.57 24.52 14.24
CA ASN A 360 22.80 24.78 15.66
C ASN A 360 22.68 26.26 16.04
N ALA A 361 22.41 27.14 15.07
CA ALA A 361 22.27 28.56 15.31
C ALA A 361 21.00 28.86 16.13
N ARG A 362 21.15 29.70 17.17
CA ARG A 362 20.00 30.17 17.95
C ARG A 362 19.24 31.20 17.12
N THR A 363 18.02 30.85 16.74
CA THR A 363 17.12 31.68 15.94
C THR A 363 15.73 31.64 16.54
N ALA A 364 15.06 32.79 16.59
CA ALA A 364 13.63 32.81 16.87
C ALA A 364 12.90 32.19 15.67
N THR A 365 11.98 31.26 15.93
CA THR A 365 11.13 30.70 14.90
C THR A 365 9.93 31.62 14.71
N ILE A 366 9.72 32.11 13.50
CA ILE A 366 8.53 32.87 13.12
C ILE A 366 7.63 32.02 12.21
N ALA A 367 6.34 32.33 12.20
CA ALA A 367 5.38 31.75 11.26
C ALA A 367 5.10 32.77 10.14
N PRO A 368 4.97 32.33 8.88
CA PRO A 368 4.49 33.21 7.82
C PRO A 368 3.02 33.55 8.05
N GLY A 369 2.57 34.62 7.41
CA GLY A 369 1.15 34.94 7.31
C GLY A 369 0.38 33.91 6.48
N ARG A 370 -0.90 34.20 6.23
CA ARG A 370 -1.78 33.29 5.49
C ARG A 370 -1.33 33.14 4.03
N LEU A 371 -1.40 31.91 3.51
CA LEU A 371 -1.27 31.62 2.09
C LEU A 371 -2.45 32.21 1.31
N THR A 372 -2.13 33.01 0.28
CA THR A 372 -3.12 33.70 -0.56
C THR A 372 -2.77 33.52 -2.04
N PRO A 373 -3.75 33.57 -2.95
CA PRO A 373 -3.48 33.58 -4.38
C PRO A 373 -2.53 34.72 -4.76
N ASN A 374 -1.57 34.44 -5.62
CA ASN A 374 -0.69 35.47 -6.17
C ASN A 374 -1.46 36.28 -7.23
N PRO A 375 -1.71 37.59 -7.04
CA PRO A 375 -2.45 38.41 -8.00
C PRO A 375 -1.74 38.55 -9.35
N ASP A 376 -0.41 38.38 -9.36
CA ASP A 376 0.41 38.43 -10.56
C ASP A 376 0.52 37.06 -11.25
N TYR A 377 -0.23 36.06 -10.77
CA TYR A 377 -0.17 34.71 -11.30
C TYR A 377 -0.62 34.65 -12.76
N ARG A 378 0.28 34.17 -13.60
CA ARG A 378 0.04 33.80 -14.99
C ARG A 378 0.29 32.30 -15.09
N PRO A 379 -0.77 31.48 -15.26
CA PRO A 379 -0.62 30.04 -15.26
C PRO A 379 0.34 29.61 -16.37
N PRO A 380 1.42 28.86 -16.04
CA PRO A 380 2.08 28.08 -17.06
C PRO A 380 1.07 27.07 -17.60
N GLU A 381 1.16 26.73 -18.88
CA GLU A 381 0.28 25.77 -19.53
C GLU A 381 0.13 24.50 -18.67
N VAL A 382 -1.10 24.03 -18.42
CA VAL A 382 -1.38 22.92 -17.49
C VAL A 382 -1.00 21.60 -18.15
N LEU A 383 -0.02 20.90 -17.56
CA LEU A 383 0.63 19.73 -18.18
C LEU A 383 1.10 20.07 -19.61
N PRO A 384 1.98 21.07 -19.78
CA PRO A 384 2.45 21.47 -21.10
C PRO A 384 3.02 20.24 -21.79
N GLY A 385 2.48 19.91 -22.97
CA GLY A 385 2.91 18.76 -23.75
C GLY A 385 2.21 17.41 -23.47
N LEU A 386 1.31 17.29 -22.47
CA LEU A 386 0.48 16.09 -22.33
C LEU A 386 -0.81 16.25 -23.14
N SER A 387 -0.84 15.65 -24.33
CA SER A 387 -2.06 15.56 -25.13
C SER A 387 -3.17 14.81 -24.37
N GLU A 388 -4.36 15.40 -24.25
CA GLU A 388 -5.53 14.74 -23.63
C GLU A 388 -6.01 13.51 -24.42
N THR A 389 -5.56 13.39 -25.66
CA THR A 389 -5.80 12.23 -26.50
C THR A 389 -4.48 11.71 -27.04
N GLY A 390 -4.30 10.40 -27.00
CA GLY A 390 -3.19 9.68 -27.61
C GLY A 390 -3.50 9.24 -29.04
N ALA A 391 -2.93 8.10 -29.43
CA ALA A 391 -3.12 7.52 -30.74
C ALA A 391 -4.60 7.18 -31.02
N ALA A 392 -4.96 7.19 -32.31
CA ALA A 392 -6.23 6.62 -32.76
C ALA A 392 -6.33 5.16 -32.34
N LEU A 393 -7.54 4.71 -31.99
CA LEU A 393 -7.83 3.31 -31.69
C LEU A 393 -8.71 2.73 -32.79
N ASP A 394 -8.26 1.66 -33.44
CA ASP A 394 -9.18 0.81 -34.16
C ASP A 394 -10.09 0.09 -33.14
N THR A 395 -11.37 0.46 -33.14
CA THR A 395 -12.38 -0.12 -32.24
C THR A 395 -12.97 -1.43 -32.79
N SER A 396 -12.65 -1.82 -34.03
CA SER A 396 -13.19 -3.02 -34.68
C SER A 396 -12.90 -4.36 -33.96
N PRO A 397 -11.77 -4.59 -33.26
CA PRO A 397 -11.53 -5.83 -32.52
C PRO A 397 -12.15 -5.86 -31.11
N TRP A 398 -12.75 -4.77 -30.65
CA TRP A 398 -13.31 -4.64 -29.31
C TRP A 398 -14.75 -5.18 -29.25
N ARG A 399 -15.10 -5.87 -28.16
CA ARG A 399 -16.38 -6.58 -28.04
C ARG A 399 -17.42 -5.80 -27.26
N TYR A 400 -16.98 -5.01 -26.29
CA TYR A 400 -17.84 -4.28 -25.38
C TYR A 400 -17.38 -2.84 -25.25
N ARG A 401 -18.33 -1.95 -24.95
CA ARG A 401 -18.02 -0.62 -24.44
C ARG A 401 -19.03 -0.14 -23.41
N LYS A 402 -18.64 0.83 -22.59
CA LYS A 402 -19.51 1.54 -21.65
C LYS A 402 -19.30 3.04 -21.74
N PRO A 403 -20.36 3.87 -21.74
CA PRO A 403 -20.20 5.31 -21.56
C PRO A 403 -19.75 5.60 -20.13
N MET A 404 -18.79 6.52 -19.98
CA MET A 404 -18.41 7.06 -18.67
C MET A 404 -19.04 8.42 -18.48
N GLN A 405 -19.59 8.69 -17.29
CA GLN A 405 -20.09 10.02 -16.94
C GLN A 405 -19.11 10.71 -16.01
N THR A 406 -18.49 11.78 -16.50
CA THR A 406 -17.58 12.63 -15.72
C THR A 406 -18.36 13.75 -15.04
N VAL A 407 -17.93 14.14 -13.83
CA VAL A 407 -18.67 15.10 -13.00
C VAL A 407 -18.22 16.55 -13.28
N ARG A 408 -16.93 16.75 -13.57
CA ARG A 408 -16.31 18.05 -13.84
C ARG A 408 -15.05 17.85 -14.68
N SER A 409 -14.53 18.90 -15.30
CA SER A 409 -13.23 18.85 -15.96
C SER A 409 -12.10 18.62 -14.93
N GLY A 410 -11.10 17.80 -15.29
CA GLY A 410 -9.93 17.51 -14.47
C GLY A 410 -9.73 16.03 -14.17
N ALA A 411 -9.11 15.72 -13.03
CA ALA A 411 -8.83 14.35 -12.61
C ALA A 411 -10.14 13.60 -12.25
N GLN A 412 -10.32 12.43 -12.85
CA GLN A 412 -11.44 11.52 -12.63
C GLN A 412 -10.93 10.20 -12.07
N GLN A 413 -11.80 9.50 -11.33
CA GLN A 413 -11.61 8.14 -10.85
C GLN A 413 -12.90 7.35 -11.02
N VAL A 414 -12.81 6.11 -11.49
CA VAL A 414 -13.97 5.23 -11.69
C VAL A 414 -13.63 3.80 -11.29
N GLU A 415 -14.51 3.17 -10.52
CA GLU A 415 -14.39 1.76 -10.11
C GLU A 415 -14.89 0.83 -11.21
N LEU A 416 -14.15 -0.25 -11.48
CA LEU A 416 -14.56 -1.26 -12.44
C LEU A 416 -15.70 -2.11 -11.86
N ASP A 417 -16.81 -2.19 -12.60
CA ASP A 417 -17.96 -3.00 -12.21
C ASP A 417 -17.85 -4.47 -12.68
N LEU A 418 -18.81 -5.30 -12.27
CA LEU A 418 -18.81 -6.73 -12.57
C LEU A 418 -18.88 -7.04 -14.08
N ASP A 419 -19.45 -6.15 -14.90
CA ASP A 419 -19.51 -6.37 -16.36
C ASP A 419 -18.10 -6.26 -16.94
N VAL A 420 -17.39 -5.19 -16.59
CA VAL A 420 -16.01 -4.98 -17.05
C VAL A 420 -15.09 -6.07 -16.51
N LEU A 421 -15.18 -6.39 -15.21
CA LEU A 421 -14.33 -7.40 -14.58
C LEU A 421 -14.53 -8.82 -15.16
N SER A 422 -15.74 -9.14 -15.63
CA SER A 422 -16.07 -10.44 -16.22
C SER A 422 -15.60 -10.59 -17.68
N HIS A 423 -15.63 -9.50 -18.45
CA HIS A 423 -15.33 -9.51 -19.88
C HIS A 423 -13.92 -9.04 -20.24
N ALA A 424 -13.26 -8.26 -19.39
CA ALA A 424 -11.87 -7.88 -19.57
C ALA A 424 -10.94 -9.05 -19.23
N ARG A 425 -9.71 -9.00 -19.74
CA ARG A 425 -8.65 -9.92 -19.33
C ARG A 425 -8.34 -9.71 -17.84
N GLN A 426 -7.90 -10.77 -17.17
CA GLN A 426 -7.52 -10.72 -15.75
C GLN A 426 -6.39 -9.70 -15.46
N ASP A 427 -5.50 -9.47 -16.43
CA ASP A 427 -4.43 -8.47 -16.34
C ASP A 427 -4.88 -7.06 -16.73
N LEU A 428 -6.13 -6.89 -17.20
CA LEU A 428 -6.74 -5.63 -17.64
C LEU A 428 -6.00 -4.95 -18.80
N ALA A 429 -5.17 -5.69 -19.53
CA ALA A 429 -4.39 -5.16 -20.67
C ALA A 429 -5.28 -4.69 -21.83
N ASP A 430 -6.50 -5.23 -21.91
CA ASP A 430 -7.51 -4.90 -22.90
C ASP A 430 -8.53 -3.89 -22.37
N LEU A 431 -8.10 -2.87 -21.62
CA LEU A 431 -8.93 -1.70 -21.33
C LEU A 431 -8.48 -0.51 -22.17
N ARG A 432 -9.41 0.25 -22.75
CA ARG A 432 -9.10 1.56 -23.40
C ARG A 432 -10.17 2.59 -23.10
N LEU A 433 -9.75 3.77 -22.66
CA LEU A 433 -10.60 4.95 -22.73
C LEU A 433 -10.47 5.58 -24.11
N VAL A 434 -11.59 5.99 -24.70
CA VAL A 434 -11.63 6.55 -26.05
C VAL A 434 -12.54 7.78 -26.10
N ARG A 435 -12.05 8.85 -26.71
CA ARG A 435 -12.80 10.07 -27.06
C ARG A 435 -12.45 10.46 -28.49
N ASP A 436 -13.46 10.73 -29.31
CA ASP A 436 -13.29 11.12 -30.73
C ASP A 436 -12.39 10.16 -31.53
N GLY A 437 -12.52 8.86 -31.28
CA GLY A 437 -11.73 7.80 -31.93
C GLY A 437 -10.27 7.73 -31.48
N LYS A 438 -9.85 8.55 -30.51
CA LYS A 438 -8.49 8.55 -29.94
C LYS A 438 -8.49 8.07 -28.50
N GLN A 439 -7.41 7.41 -28.11
CA GLN A 439 -7.26 6.91 -26.75
C GLN A 439 -7.13 8.07 -25.77
N VAL A 440 -7.72 7.94 -24.58
CA VAL A 440 -7.46 8.85 -23.46
C VAL A 440 -6.49 8.15 -22.51
N PRO A 441 -5.31 8.74 -22.21
CA PRO A 441 -4.37 8.17 -21.26
C PRO A 441 -4.98 7.97 -19.88
N TYR A 442 -4.67 6.83 -19.25
CA TYR A 442 -5.16 6.49 -17.92
C TYR A 442 -4.14 5.66 -17.13
N LEU A 443 -4.33 5.58 -15.81
CA LEU A 443 -3.61 4.70 -14.89
C LEU A 443 -4.59 3.71 -14.25
N LEU A 444 -4.15 2.48 -14.03
CA LEU A 444 -4.90 1.50 -13.23
C LEU A 444 -4.51 1.62 -11.77
N GLU A 445 -5.47 1.81 -10.88
CA GLU A 445 -5.27 1.86 -9.45
C GLU A 445 -5.73 0.55 -8.82
N ARG A 446 -4.77 -0.22 -8.29
CA ARG A 446 -5.00 -1.46 -7.54
C ARG A 446 -5.01 -1.13 -6.05
N THR A 447 -6.15 -1.34 -5.41
CA THR A 447 -6.35 -0.98 -4.01
C THR A 447 -6.32 -2.23 -3.12
N SER A 448 -6.10 -2.06 -1.81
CA SER A 448 -6.36 -3.13 -0.82
C SER A 448 -7.84 -3.26 -0.45
N LEU A 449 -8.70 -2.45 -1.05
CA LEU A 449 -10.13 -2.47 -0.80
C LEU A 449 -10.74 -3.73 -1.42
N THR A 450 -11.67 -4.36 -0.72
CA THR A 450 -12.41 -5.52 -1.25
C THR A 450 -13.91 -5.23 -1.33
N ARG A 451 -14.57 -5.82 -2.33
CA ARG A 451 -16.03 -5.82 -2.47
C ARG A 451 -16.54 -7.20 -2.15
N VAL A 452 -17.59 -7.24 -1.34
CA VAL A 452 -18.28 -8.47 -0.98
C VAL A 452 -19.55 -8.60 -1.82
N LEU A 453 -19.77 -9.79 -2.39
CA LEU A 453 -21.03 -10.17 -3.00
C LEU A 453 -21.57 -11.47 -2.39
N ALA A 454 -22.88 -11.62 -2.39
CA ALA A 454 -23.54 -12.86 -1.97
C ALA A 454 -23.74 -13.76 -3.20
N PRO A 455 -23.11 -14.95 -3.27
CA PRO A 455 -23.38 -15.90 -4.33
C PRO A 455 -24.72 -16.63 -4.11
N ILE A 456 -25.24 -17.23 -5.18
CA ILE A 456 -26.36 -18.19 -5.07
C ILE A 456 -25.76 -19.53 -4.67
N VAL A 457 -26.29 -20.17 -3.63
CA VAL A 457 -25.77 -21.46 -3.13
C VAL A 457 -26.88 -22.49 -3.09
N ALA A 458 -26.60 -23.68 -3.62
CA ALA A 458 -27.51 -24.82 -3.60
C ALA A 458 -26.77 -26.10 -3.17
N PRO A 459 -27.41 -27.00 -2.41
CA PRO A 459 -26.84 -28.31 -2.13
C PRO A 459 -26.66 -29.11 -3.43
N ALA A 460 -25.53 -29.81 -3.55
CA ALA A 460 -25.15 -30.57 -4.74
C ALA A 460 -24.50 -31.92 -4.39
N ASN A 461 -24.91 -32.52 -3.27
CA ASN A 461 -24.40 -33.81 -2.80
C ASN A 461 -24.56 -34.90 -3.87
N ASP A 462 -23.53 -35.74 -4.03
CA ASP A 462 -23.55 -36.89 -4.94
C ASP A 462 -23.91 -38.15 -4.14
N PRO A 463 -25.04 -38.84 -4.44
CA PRO A 463 -25.43 -40.07 -3.76
C PRO A 463 -24.37 -41.18 -3.82
N LYS A 464 -23.47 -41.14 -4.81
CA LYS A 464 -22.36 -42.09 -4.94
C LYS A 464 -21.18 -41.76 -4.02
N GLN A 465 -21.15 -40.57 -3.44
CA GLN A 465 -20.11 -40.09 -2.54
C GLN A 465 -20.74 -39.63 -1.20
N PRO A 466 -21.34 -40.56 -0.43
CA PRO A 466 -22.14 -40.22 0.75
C PRO A 466 -21.33 -39.57 1.89
N ARG A 467 -19.99 -39.70 1.86
CA ARG A 467 -19.09 -39.06 2.83
C ARG A 467 -18.83 -37.57 2.53
N LEU A 468 -19.17 -37.09 1.33
CA LEU A 468 -18.94 -35.70 0.95
C LEU A 468 -20.22 -34.87 1.06
N SER A 469 -20.12 -33.73 1.73
CA SER A 469 -21.07 -32.64 1.53
C SER A 469 -20.56 -31.75 0.40
N ARG A 470 -21.42 -31.42 -0.56
CA ARG A 470 -21.11 -30.55 -1.69
C ARG A 470 -22.13 -29.44 -1.80
N TRP A 471 -21.65 -28.21 -1.98
CA TRP A 471 -22.45 -27.03 -2.28
C TRP A 471 -22.03 -26.49 -3.65
N LYS A 472 -23.01 -26.29 -4.54
CA LYS A 472 -22.83 -25.57 -5.79
C LYS A 472 -22.97 -24.08 -5.50
N ILE A 473 -21.94 -23.32 -5.83
CA ILE A 473 -21.86 -21.87 -5.67
C ILE A 473 -21.90 -21.25 -7.06
N THR A 474 -22.87 -20.36 -7.28
CA THR A 474 -23.07 -19.66 -8.55
C THR A 474 -22.88 -18.15 -8.35
N LEU A 475 -21.91 -17.61 -9.07
CA LEU A 475 -21.57 -16.19 -9.19
C LEU A 475 -22.50 -15.51 -10.19
N PRO A 476 -22.69 -14.17 -10.08
CA PRO A 476 -23.53 -13.45 -11.03
C PRO A 476 -22.96 -13.43 -12.46
N LYS A 477 -21.64 -13.60 -12.61
CA LYS A 477 -20.92 -13.63 -13.88
C LYS A 477 -19.68 -14.54 -13.81
N PRO A 478 -19.20 -15.09 -14.94
CA PRO A 478 -17.94 -15.84 -14.99
C PRO A 478 -16.72 -14.91 -14.90
N ASN A 479 -15.51 -15.47 -14.76
CA ASN A 479 -14.22 -14.76 -14.76
C ASN A 479 -14.06 -13.63 -13.73
N LEU A 480 -14.93 -13.55 -12.71
CA LEU A 480 -14.80 -12.52 -11.70
C LEU A 480 -13.55 -12.78 -10.84
N PRO A 481 -12.78 -11.74 -10.47
CA PRO A 481 -11.52 -11.87 -9.74
C PRO A 481 -11.76 -12.15 -8.24
N MET A 482 -12.54 -13.18 -7.93
CA MET A 482 -12.84 -13.58 -6.56
C MET A 482 -11.59 -14.17 -5.92
N THR A 483 -11.25 -13.69 -4.73
CA THR A 483 -10.04 -14.10 -3.99
C THR A 483 -10.35 -14.81 -2.68
N ARG A 484 -11.59 -14.71 -2.17
CA ARG A 484 -11.96 -15.31 -0.89
C ARG A 484 -13.42 -15.75 -0.86
N LEU A 485 -13.65 -16.90 -0.24
CA LEU A 485 -14.97 -17.42 0.13
C LEU A 485 -15.08 -17.45 1.66
N ASP A 486 -16.12 -16.82 2.20
CA ASP A 486 -16.50 -16.93 3.62
C ASP A 486 -17.87 -17.60 3.76
N CYS A 487 -18.04 -18.50 4.74
CA CYS A 487 -19.36 -19.03 5.13
C CYS A 487 -19.41 -19.41 6.61
N ARG A 488 -20.61 -19.57 7.18
CA ARG A 488 -20.80 -19.88 8.60
C ARG A 488 -21.38 -21.28 8.82
N PRO A 489 -20.86 -22.05 9.79
CA PRO A 489 -21.41 -23.34 10.16
C PRO A 489 -22.46 -23.20 11.25
N ARG A 490 -23.56 -23.95 11.13
CA ARG A 490 -24.54 -24.11 12.22
C ARG A 490 -24.10 -25.14 13.25
N ASN A 491 -23.28 -26.11 12.83
CA ASN A 491 -22.70 -27.11 13.72
C ASN A 491 -21.72 -26.45 14.70
N THR A 492 -21.76 -26.86 15.97
CA THR A 492 -20.96 -26.28 17.07
C THR A 492 -19.66 -27.06 17.36
N LEU A 493 -19.52 -28.28 16.84
CA LEU A 493 -18.34 -29.13 17.03
C LEU A 493 -18.07 -29.95 15.77
N PHE A 494 -16.91 -29.76 15.14
CA PHE A 494 -16.48 -30.57 13.99
C PHE A 494 -14.98 -30.39 13.67
N GLN A 495 -14.45 -31.32 12.87
CA GLN A 495 -13.21 -31.15 12.11
C GLN A 495 -13.44 -31.68 10.69
N ARG A 496 -13.13 -30.89 9.67
CA ARG A 496 -13.36 -31.22 8.25
C ARG A 496 -12.22 -30.72 7.38
N SER A 497 -11.87 -31.51 6.37
CA SER A 497 -11.10 -31.01 5.22
C SER A 497 -12.09 -30.41 4.21
N VAL A 498 -11.86 -29.17 3.80
CA VAL A 498 -12.72 -28.44 2.87
C VAL A 498 -11.94 -28.05 1.62
N ARG A 499 -12.54 -28.23 0.44
CA ARG A 499 -11.92 -27.90 -0.85
C ARG A 499 -12.90 -27.18 -1.77
N ALA A 500 -12.42 -26.14 -2.45
CA ALA A 500 -13.14 -25.45 -3.51
C ALA A 500 -12.54 -25.82 -4.88
N TRP A 501 -13.39 -26.08 -5.86
CA TRP A 501 -12.97 -26.45 -7.21
C TRP A 501 -14.04 -26.13 -8.25
N GLU A 502 -13.65 -25.98 -9.51
CA GLU A 502 -14.56 -25.76 -10.63
C GLU A 502 -14.31 -26.75 -11.78
N GLU A 503 -15.27 -26.86 -12.69
CA GLU A 503 -15.13 -27.61 -13.95
C GLU A 503 -14.80 -26.63 -15.08
N VAL A 504 -13.61 -26.78 -15.67
CA VAL A 504 -13.15 -25.92 -16.77
C VAL A 504 -13.12 -26.73 -18.08
N PRO A 505 -13.49 -26.13 -19.23
CA PRO A 505 -13.35 -26.78 -20.54
C PRO A 505 -11.87 -27.08 -20.86
N ASP A 506 -11.58 -28.27 -21.39
CA ASP A 506 -10.21 -28.69 -21.76
C ASP A 506 -9.82 -28.32 -23.21
N GLY A 507 -10.66 -27.56 -23.91
CA GLY A 507 -10.48 -27.17 -25.32
C GLY A 507 -10.75 -28.28 -26.34
N ARG A 508 -10.98 -29.53 -25.90
CA ARG A 508 -11.29 -30.71 -26.73
C ARG A 508 -12.75 -31.17 -26.57
N GLY A 509 -13.58 -30.36 -25.93
CA GLY A 509 -14.97 -30.65 -25.61
C GLY A 509 -15.17 -31.43 -24.31
N GLY A 510 -14.09 -31.78 -23.60
CA GLY A 510 -14.13 -32.33 -22.24
C GLY A 510 -14.09 -31.24 -21.18
N ARG A 511 -14.28 -31.65 -19.93
CA ARG A 511 -14.12 -30.79 -18.74
C ARG A 511 -13.15 -31.44 -17.78
N PHE A 512 -12.34 -30.64 -17.11
CA PHE A 512 -11.47 -31.10 -16.04
C PHE A 512 -11.72 -30.31 -14.77
N ARG A 513 -11.46 -30.95 -13.63
CA ARG A 513 -11.57 -30.33 -12.32
C ARG A 513 -10.33 -29.48 -12.06
N ARG A 514 -10.54 -28.18 -11.83
CA ARG A 514 -9.50 -27.24 -11.39
C ARG A 514 -9.74 -26.86 -9.93
N GLU A 515 -8.74 -27.09 -9.10
CA GLU A 515 -8.81 -26.72 -7.68
C GLU A 515 -8.60 -25.21 -7.51
N LEU A 516 -9.41 -24.59 -6.67
CA LEU A 516 -9.36 -23.16 -6.36
C LEU A 516 -8.75 -22.89 -4.98
N GLY A 517 -8.80 -23.86 -4.06
CA GLY A 517 -8.21 -23.75 -2.74
C GLY A 517 -8.74 -24.81 -1.76
N GLY A 518 -8.09 -24.96 -0.61
CA GLY A 518 -8.55 -25.85 0.46
C GLY A 518 -8.05 -25.45 1.84
N ALA A 519 -8.73 -25.93 2.87
CA ALA A 519 -8.38 -25.66 4.26
C ALA A 519 -8.81 -26.81 5.19
N GLU A 520 -8.08 -27.01 6.28
CA GLU A 520 -8.53 -27.81 7.41
C GLU A 520 -9.32 -26.92 8.36
N TRP A 521 -10.56 -27.30 8.64
CA TRP A 521 -11.50 -26.49 9.41
C TRP A 521 -11.94 -27.22 10.67
N ARG A 522 -11.68 -26.60 11.83
CA ARG A 522 -11.98 -27.16 13.15
C ARG A 522 -12.78 -26.17 13.98
N ARG A 523 -13.83 -26.66 14.64
CA ARG A 523 -14.61 -25.93 15.65
C ARG A 523 -14.79 -26.81 16.88
N THR A 524 -14.54 -26.26 18.06
CA THR A 524 -14.79 -26.90 19.36
C THR A 524 -15.96 -26.23 20.08
N SER A 525 -16.52 -26.88 21.11
CA SER A 525 -17.64 -26.33 21.91
C SER A 525 -17.36 -24.96 22.52
N ASP A 526 -16.09 -24.67 22.80
CA ASP A 526 -15.64 -23.46 23.47
C ASP A 526 -15.22 -22.37 22.47
N SER A 527 -15.22 -22.71 21.18
CA SER A 527 -14.89 -21.78 20.10
C SER A 527 -16.02 -20.76 19.91
N LYS A 528 -15.66 -19.46 19.90
CA LYS A 528 -16.56 -18.41 19.41
C LYS A 528 -16.88 -18.63 17.93
N ASP A 529 -17.90 -17.94 17.40
CA ASP A 529 -18.37 -18.06 16.01
C ASP A 529 -17.23 -17.90 14.98
N LEU A 530 -16.66 -19.03 14.55
CA LEU A 530 -15.56 -19.10 13.59
C LEU A 530 -16.15 -19.39 12.20
N PRO A 531 -16.29 -18.39 11.32
CA PRO A 531 -16.62 -18.66 9.92
C PRO A 531 -15.49 -19.47 9.28
N LEU A 532 -15.82 -20.21 8.21
CA LEU A 532 -14.80 -20.65 7.27
C LEU A 532 -14.35 -19.41 6.51
N THR A 533 -13.04 -19.19 6.45
CA THR A 533 -12.41 -18.22 5.56
C THR A 533 -11.44 -18.97 4.65
N LEU A 534 -11.82 -19.12 3.39
CA LEU A 534 -11.04 -19.83 2.38
C LEU A 534 -10.48 -18.85 1.35
N VAL A 535 -9.16 -18.67 1.37
CA VAL A 535 -8.44 -17.92 0.32
C VAL A 535 -8.36 -18.78 -0.93
N LEU A 536 -8.74 -18.21 -2.07
CA LEU A 536 -8.65 -18.85 -3.36
C LEU A 536 -7.28 -18.57 -3.96
N SER A 537 -6.57 -19.62 -4.35
CA SER A 537 -5.27 -19.54 -5.03
C SER A 537 -5.40 -18.95 -6.44
N ASP A 538 -6.54 -19.20 -7.10
CA ASP A 538 -6.86 -18.68 -8.43
C ASP A 538 -8.30 -18.16 -8.47
N ALA A 539 -8.54 -17.13 -9.28
CA ALA A 539 -9.89 -16.63 -9.53
C ALA A 539 -10.71 -17.66 -10.35
N PRO A 540 -12.00 -17.90 -10.01
CA PRO A 540 -12.88 -18.77 -10.80
C PRO A 540 -12.99 -18.30 -12.26
N GLN A 541 -12.83 -19.22 -13.22
CA GLN A 541 -13.03 -18.92 -14.64
C GLN A 541 -14.50 -19.04 -15.05
N THR A 542 -15.23 -19.95 -14.42
CA THR A 542 -16.65 -20.14 -14.65
C THR A 542 -17.48 -19.32 -13.68
N ASP A 543 -18.79 -19.23 -13.94
CA ASP A 543 -19.74 -18.65 -12.99
C ASP A 543 -20.12 -19.64 -11.88
N THR A 544 -19.61 -20.88 -11.92
CA THR A 544 -20.09 -21.97 -11.09
C THR A 544 -18.93 -22.81 -10.58
N PHE A 545 -18.78 -22.88 -9.26
CA PHE A 545 -17.80 -23.76 -8.63
C PHE A 545 -18.45 -24.50 -7.45
N PHE A 546 -17.72 -25.46 -6.89
CA PHE A 546 -18.20 -26.34 -5.84
C PHE A 546 -17.32 -26.21 -4.60
N LEU A 547 -17.97 -26.17 -3.44
CA LEU A 547 -17.33 -26.38 -2.14
C LEU A 547 -17.63 -27.82 -1.72
N GLU A 548 -16.61 -28.56 -1.31
CA GLU A 548 -16.75 -29.91 -0.75
C GLU A 548 -16.17 -29.98 0.66
N ALA A 549 -16.87 -30.63 1.57
CA ALA A 549 -16.37 -31.00 2.88
C ALA A 549 -16.37 -32.53 3.03
N ASP A 550 -15.24 -33.09 3.43
CA ASP A 550 -15.15 -34.51 3.78
C ASP A 550 -15.67 -34.73 5.20
N ASN A 551 -16.84 -35.36 5.31
CA ASN A 551 -17.47 -35.64 6.59
C ASN A 551 -16.88 -36.86 7.31
N GLY A 552 -16.15 -37.73 6.60
CA GLY A 552 -15.83 -39.06 7.09
C GLY A 552 -17.11 -39.81 7.49
N ASP A 553 -17.15 -40.30 8.73
CA ASP A 553 -18.33 -40.98 9.30
C ASP A 553 -19.20 -40.06 10.17
N ASN A 554 -19.01 -38.74 10.07
CA ASN A 554 -19.79 -37.76 10.82
C ASN A 554 -20.99 -37.23 10.02
N PRO A 555 -21.97 -36.58 10.68
CA PRO A 555 -23.04 -35.88 9.99
C PRO A 555 -22.54 -34.76 9.05
N PRO A 556 -23.29 -34.47 7.97
CA PRO A 556 -23.07 -33.31 7.11
C PRO A 556 -22.99 -31.99 7.87
N LEU A 557 -22.19 -31.05 7.36
CA LEU A 557 -22.24 -29.67 7.83
C LEU A 557 -23.46 -28.95 7.29
N GLU A 558 -24.04 -28.08 8.10
CA GLU A 558 -25.03 -27.09 7.68
C GLU A 558 -24.35 -25.72 7.60
N LEU A 559 -24.29 -25.15 6.39
CA LEU A 559 -23.61 -23.90 6.11
C LEU A 559 -24.59 -22.82 5.67
N ASP A 560 -24.39 -21.59 6.12
CA ASP A 560 -25.11 -20.41 5.66
C ASP A 560 -24.19 -19.20 5.46
N ASN A 561 -24.78 -18.07 5.07
CA ASN A 561 -24.11 -16.77 4.99
C ASN A 561 -22.85 -16.77 4.11
N PHE A 562 -22.95 -17.41 2.94
CA PHE A 562 -21.88 -17.44 1.94
C PHE A 562 -21.63 -16.04 1.41
N ARG A 563 -20.35 -15.66 1.33
CA ARG A 563 -19.89 -14.37 0.82
C ARG A 563 -18.63 -14.57 -0.01
N MET A 564 -18.56 -13.88 -1.14
CA MET A 564 -17.38 -13.86 -2.00
C MET A 564 -16.76 -12.47 -1.97
N SER A 565 -15.44 -12.40 -1.87
CA SER A 565 -14.72 -11.13 -1.87
C SER A 565 -13.82 -11.01 -3.10
N GLN A 566 -13.74 -9.80 -3.66
CA GLN A 566 -12.87 -9.46 -4.79
C GLN A 566 -12.13 -8.13 -4.52
N PRO A 567 -10.91 -7.94 -5.04
CA PRO A 567 -10.20 -6.67 -4.92
C PRO A 567 -10.83 -5.60 -5.81
N VAL A 568 -10.80 -4.35 -5.34
CA VAL A 568 -11.26 -3.18 -6.10
C VAL A 568 -10.14 -2.66 -6.98
N THR A 569 -10.45 -2.52 -8.26
CA THR A 569 -9.60 -1.85 -9.25
C THR A 569 -10.31 -0.63 -9.81
N ARG A 570 -9.58 0.48 -9.95
CA ARG A 570 -10.11 1.74 -10.47
C ARG A 570 -9.29 2.23 -11.66
N ILE A 571 -9.90 3.02 -12.53
CA ILE A 571 -9.23 3.78 -13.59
C ILE A 571 -9.11 5.23 -13.13
N VAL A 572 -7.90 5.80 -13.21
CA VAL A 572 -7.63 7.21 -12.91
C VAL A 572 -7.15 7.92 -14.18
N PHE A 573 -7.80 9.01 -14.55
CA PHE A 573 -7.53 9.71 -15.82
C PHE A 573 -7.85 11.20 -15.73
N LYS A 574 -7.39 11.99 -16.70
CA LYS A 574 -7.79 13.39 -16.87
C LYS A 574 -8.84 13.47 -17.98
N ALA A 575 -9.93 14.19 -17.73
CA ALA A 575 -10.98 14.38 -18.72
C ALA A 575 -11.55 15.80 -18.67
N THR A 576 -11.68 16.41 -19.84
CA THR A 576 -12.50 17.62 -20.06
C THR A 576 -13.94 17.26 -20.45
N GLU A 577 -14.09 16.11 -21.10
CA GLU A 577 -15.34 15.55 -21.61
C GLU A 577 -15.38 14.05 -21.34
N SER A 578 -16.59 13.50 -21.32
CA SER A 578 -16.86 12.10 -21.01
C SER A 578 -16.33 11.11 -22.08
N PRO A 579 -15.41 10.19 -21.76
CA PRO A 579 -14.95 9.17 -22.69
C PRO A 579 -15.84 7.92 -22.67
N MET A 580 -15.57 7.01 -23.61
CA MET A 580 -16.09 5.64 -23.63
C MET A 580 -15.00 4.67 -23.15
N LEU A 581 -15.37 3.69 -22.33
CA LEU A 581 -14.50 2.57 -21.97
C LEU A 581 -14.75 1.39 -22.89
N TYR A 582 -13.71 0.92 -23.58
CA TYR A 582 -13.71 -0.26 -24.44
C TYR A 582 -12.97 -1.42 -23.76
N TYR A 583 -13.50 -2.64 -23.91
CA TYR A 583 -12.92 -3.87 -23.36
C TYR A 583 -13.34 -5.14 -24.12
N GLY A 584 -12.75 -6.29 -23.73
CA GLY A 584 -13.03 -7.61 -24.31
C GLY A 584 -12.23 -7.90 -25.58
N ASN A 585 -11.03 -7.36 -25.72
CA ASN A 585 -10.12 -7.66 -26.82
C ASN A 585 -8.96 -8.55 -26.33
N PRO A 586 -9.06 -9.89 -26.45
CA PRO A 586 -8.09 -10.80 -25.87
C PRO A 586 -6.67 -10.64 -26.45
N LEU A 587 -6.54 -10.10 -27.66
CA LEU A 587 -5.26 -9.90 -28.36
C LEU A 587 -4.63 -8.53 -28.09
N ALA A 588 -5.27 -7.65 -27.31
CA ALA A 588 -4.72 -6.34 -27.00
C ALA A 588 -3.46 -6.45 -26.11
N SER A 589 -2.45 -5.64 -26.41
CA SER A 589 -1.34 -5.39 -25.48
C SER A 589 -1.75 -4.37 -24.43
N ALA A 590 -1.10 -4.37 -23.26
CA ALA A 590 -1.30 -3.31 -22.27
C ALA A 590 -0.89 -1.95 -22.87
N PRO A 591 -1.68 -0.89 -22.66
CA PRO A 591 -1.30 0.43 -23.14
C PRO A 591 -0.09 0.96 -22.34
N ARG A 592 0.67 1.86 -22.96
CA ARG A 592 1.78 2.57 -22.32
C ARG A 592 1.62 4.04 -22.66
N TYR A 593 1.50 4.88 -21.65
CA TYR A 593 1.31 6.30 -21.83
C TYR A 593 2.42 7.08 -21.12
N ASP A 594 2.78 8.25 -21.66
CA ASP A 594 3.66 9.18 -20.95
C ASP A 594 2.97 9.82 -19.72
N LEU A 595 1.72 9.44 -19.43
CA LEU A 595 0.97 9.86 -18.26
C LEU A 595 1.69 9.44 -16.96
N SER A 596 2.47 8.35 -16.97
CA SER A 596 3.32 7.94 -15.85
C SER A 596 4.31 9.05 -15.42
N LEU A 597 4.79 9.89 -16.34
CA LEU A 597 5.70 11.00 -16.05
C LEU A 597 5.08 12.11 -15.19
N VAL A 598 3.74 12.24 -15.24
CA VAL A 598 2.97 13.23 -14.48
C VAL A 598 1.99 12.60 -13.52
N ALA A 599 2.11 11.29 -13.30
CA ALA A 599 1.17 10.51 -12.52
C ALA A 599 1.08 10.99 -11.08
N MET A 600 2.18 11.46 -10.47
CA MET A 600 2.15 12.05 -9.12
C MET A 600 1.26 13.30 -9.06
N LYS A 601 1.26 14.14 -10.10
CA LYS A 601 0.38 15.31 -10.17
C LYS A 601 -1.09 14.86 -10.29
N LEU A 602 -1.35 13.82 -11.08
CA LEU A 602 -2.69 13.24 -11.20
C LEU A 602 -3.14 12.56 -9.91
N LEU A 603 -2.24 11.92 -9.15
CA LEU A 603 -2.51 11.23 -7.89
C LEU A 603 -2.77 12.20 -6.72
N SER A 604 -2.09 13.33 -6.66
CA SER A 604 -2.33 14.36 -5.64
C SER A 604 -3.52 15.27 -5.95
N ALA A 605 -4.04 15.28 -7.18
CA ALA A 605 -5.20 16.08 -7.56
C ALA A 605 -6.50 15.56 -6.91
N ASP A 606 -7.40 16.49 -6.55
CA ASP A 606 -8.75 16.18 -6.09
C ASP A 606 -9.58 15.55 -7.23
N LYS A 607 -9.88 14.26 -7.10
CA LYS A 607 -10.52 13.46 -8.16
C LYS A 607 -12.02 13.45 -7.98
N ALA A 608 -12.72 13.68 -9.08
CA ALA A 608 -14.15 13.42 -9.10
C ALA A 608 -14.42 11.92 -9.36
N VAL A 609 -15.43 11.37 -8.67
CA VAL A 609 -15.87 9.98 -8.88
C VAL A 609 -16.80 9.94 -10.08
N ALA A 610 -16.31 9.39 -11.18
CA ALA A 610 -17.07 9.14 -12.40
C ALA A 610 -17.84 7.81 -12.30
N THR A 611 -18.88 7.66 -13.11
CA THR A 611 -19.73 6.46 -13.14
C THR A 611 -19.67 5.74 -14.48
N LEU A 612 -19.86 4.42 -14.46
CA LEU A 612 -20.03 3.59 -15.65
C LEU A 612 -21.51 3.47 -15.99
N GLY A 613 -21.86 3.67 -17.25
CA GLY A 613 -23.21 3.41 -17.76
C GLY A 613 -23.43 1.93 -18.12
N VAL A 614 -24.47 1.71 -18.92
CA VAL A 614 -24.88 0.36 -19.38
C VAL A 614 -23.89 -0.19 -20.40
N GLU A 615 -23.63 -1.50 -20.35
CA GLU A 615 -22.78 -2.20 -21.32
C GLU A 615 -23.43 -2.25 -22.70
N GLU A 616 -22.68 -1.85 -23.71
CA GLU A 616 -23.03 -1.99 -25.12
C GLU A 616 -22.18 -3.09 -25.77
N VAL A 617 -22.84 -4.07 -26.39
CA VAL A 617 -22.18 -5.15 -27.14
C VAL A 617 -21.93 -4.70 -28.57
N LEU A 618 -20.66 -4.58 -28.96
CA LEU A 618 -20.22 -4.16 -30.29
C LEU A 618 -20.11 -5.33 -31.27
N LYS A 619 -19.73 -6.51 -30.77
CA LYS A 619 -19.69 -7.77 -31.51
C LYS A 619 -20.23 -8.88 -30.63
N GLN A 620 -21.22 -9.62 -31.14
CA GLN A 620 -21.54 -10.93 -30.58
C GLN A 620 -20.36 -11.87 -30.84
N ALA A 621 -20.03 -12.73 -29.88
CA ALA A 621 -18.90 -13.64 -29.98
C ALA A 621 -18.98 -14.46 -31.28
N ALA A 622 -18.13 -14.11 -32.25
CA ALA A 622 -17.83 -14.99 -33.37
C ALA A 622 -16.87 -16.05 -32.83
N TRP A 623 -17.39 -17.27 -32.68
CA TRP A 623 -16.65 -18.54 -32.57
C TRP A 623 -15.45 -18.51 -31.61
N THR A 624 -15.65 -18.98 -30.38
CA THR A 624 -14.55 -19.52 -29.58
C THR A 624 -14.15 -20.88 -30.17
N GLN A 625 -12.85 -21.08 -30.46
CA GLN A 625 -12.32 -22.41 -30.75
C GLN A 625 -12.61 -23.32 -29.55
N GLY A 626 -13.54 -24.27 -29.69
CA GLY A 626 -13.85 -25.26 -28.66
C GLY A 626 -15.33 -25.58 -28.39
N GLU A 627 -16.29 -24.85 -28.98
CA GLU A 627 -17.72 -25.22 -28.86
C GLU A 627 -18.04 -26.40 -29.80
N PRO A 628 -18.56 -27.54 -29.29
CA PRO A 628 -18.98 -28.66 -30.15
C PRO A 628 -20.18 -28.25 -31.01
N LEU A 629 -20.10 -28.49 -32.32
CA LEU A 629 -21.22 -28.27 -33.26
C LEU A 629 -22.40 -29.18 -32.91
N THR A 630 -23.38 -28.67 -32.15
CA THR A 630 -24.60 -29.40 -31.78
C THR A 630 -25.85 -28.81 -32.46
N GLY A 631 -26.84 -29.67 -32.75
CA GLY A 631 -28.14 -29.29 -33.34
C GLY A 631 -28.14 -29.11 -34.87
N VAL A 632 -29.07 -28.28 -35.37
CA VAL A 632 -29.33 -28.01 -36.81
C VAL A 632 -28.07 -27.58 -37.58
N ARG A 633 -27.14 -26.92 -36.89
CA ARG A 633 -25.85 -26.47 -37.44
C ARG A 633 -24.86 -27.62 -37.66
N GLY A 634 -24.90 -28.67 -36.84
CA GLY A 634 -24.15 -29.91 -37.09
C GLY A 634 -24.64 -30.62 -38.35
N TRP A 635 -25.96 -30.67 -38.57
CA TRP A 635 -26.55 -31.28 -39.77
C TRP A 635 -26.16 -30.55 -41.06
N LEU A 636 -26.04 -29.21 -41.03
CA LEU A 636 -25.57 -28.42 -42.17
C LEU A 636 -24.09 -28.69 -42.48
N PHE A 637 -23.23 -28.76 -41.47
CA PHE A 637 -21.81 -29.08 -41.66
C PHE A 637 -21.63 -30.49 -42.25
N TRP A 638 -22.29 -31.49 -41.65
CA TRP A 638 -22.26 -32.87 -42.17
C TRP A 638 -22.89 -32.98 -43.56
N GLY A 639 -23.94 -32.21 -43.84
CA GLY A 639 -24.56 -32.13 -45.17
C GLY A 639 -23.60 -31.58 -46.24
N ILE A 640 -22.89 -30.49 -45.93
CA ILE A 640 -21.86 -29.93 -46.82
C ILE A 640 -20.70 -30.90 -46.97
N LEU A 641 -20.25 -31.55 -45.89
CA LEU A 641 -19.16 -32.52 -45.95
C LEU A 641 -19.52 -33.72 -46.84
N VAL A 642 -20.73 -34.27 -46.70
CA VAL A 642 -21.23 -35.35 -47.56
C VAL A 642 -21.28 -34.90 -49.02
N LEU A 643 -21.69 -33.66 -49.28
CA LEU A 643 -21.75 -33.11 -50.63
C LEU A 643 -20.35 -32.94 -51.25
N VAL A 644 -19.38 -32.48 -50.47
CA VAL A 644 -17.97 -32.39 -50.88
C VAL A 644 -17.38 -33.78 -51.15
N VAL A 645 -17.60 -34.74 -50.25
CA VAL A 645 -17.14 -36.12 -50.42
C VAL A 645 -17.76 -36.77 -51.66
N ALA A 646 -19.07 -36.59 -51.87
CA ALA A 646 -19.76 -37.08 -53.07
C ALA A 646 -19.18 -36.44 -54.34
N GLY A 647 -18.91 -35.14 -54.34
CA GLY A 647 -18.25 -34.44 -55.45
C GLY A 647 -16.85 -35.01 -55.74
N LEU A 648 -16.07 -35.29 -54.69
CA LEU A 648 -14.74 -35.89 -54.81
C LEU A 648 -14.78 -37.31 -55.36
N ILE A 649 -15.76 -38.12 -54.92
CA ILE A 649 -15.98 -39.47 -55.45
C ILE A 649 -16.35 -39.41 -56.94
N VAL A 650 -17.21 -38.49 -57.36
CA VAL A 650 -17.56 -38.31 -58.78
C VAL A 650 -16.32 -37.95 -59.61
N VAL A 651 -15.44 -37.08 -59.09
CA VAL A 651 -14.17 -36.73 -59.74
C VAL A 651 -13.25 -37.95 -59.85
N ILE A 652 -13.12 -38.74 -58.78
CA ILE A 652 -12.29 -39.96 -58.77
C ILE A 652 -12.83 -41.01 -59.76
N VAL A 653 -14.15 -41.24 -59.80
CA VAL A 653 -14.78 -42.17 -60.74
C VAL A 653 -14.58 -41.72 -62.19
N ARG A 654 -14.59 -40.41 -62.45
CA ARG A 654 -14.30 -39.85 -63.78
C ARG A 654 -12.84 -40.00 -64.21
N LEU A 655 -11.92 -40.09 -63.24
CA LEU A 655 -10.47 -40.20 -63.47
C LEU A 655 -9.97 -41.65 -63.52
N LEU A 656 -10.81 -42.65 -63.22
CA LEU A 656 -10.46 -44.04 -63.37
C LEU A 656 -10.46 -44.45 -64.87
N PRO A 657 -9.34 -44.98 -65.41
CA PRO A 657 -9.27 -45.46 -66.79
C PRO A 657 -10.23 -46.63 -67.02
N LYS A 658 -10.94 -46.63 -68.15
CA LYS A 658 -11.77 -47.78 -68.57
C LYS A 658 -10.87 -49.01 -68.78
N PRO A 659 -11.29 -50.22 -68.35
CA PRO A 659 -10.48 -51.42 -68.49
C PRO A 659 -10.22 -51.76 -69.99
N PRO A 660 -8.99 -52.15 -70.36
CA PRO A 660 -8.65 -52.46 -71.74
C PRO A 660 -9.26 -53.79 -72.21
N ALA A 661 -9.75 -53.79 -73.45
CA ALA A 661 -10.26 -54.96 -74.15
C ALA A 661 -9.13 -55.96 -74.42
N ALA A 662 -9.40 -57.24 -74.15
CA ALA A 662 -8.52 -58.34 -74.51
C ALA A 662 -8.68 -58.67 -76.00
N ASP A 663 -7.58 -58.75 -76.75
CA ASP A 663 -7.53 -59.60 -77.93
C ASP A 663 -6.12 -60.09 -78.28
N ALA A 664 -6.11 -61.31 -78.82
CA ALA A 664 -4.97 -62.18 -79.05
C ALA A 664 -4.23 -61.92 -80.36
N ARG A 665 -2.90 -62.15 -80.38
CA ARG A 665 -2.13 -62.95 -81.37
C ARG A 665 -0.63 -62.63 -81.34
N GLY A 666 0.19 -63.69 -81.24
CA GLY A 666 1.18 -63.99 -82.29
C GLY A 666 2.66 -63.65 -82.08
N ALA A 667 3.43 -64.72 -81.81
CA ALA A 667 4.78 -65.05 -82.30
C ALA A 667 6.03 -64.25 -81.81
N GLY A 668 6.97 -64.99 -81.18
CA GLY A 668 8.35 -64.53 -80.86
C GLY A 668 9.32 -64.69 -82.05
N PRO A 669 10.62 -65.02 -81.87
CA PRO A 669 11.48 -65.04 -80.66
C PRO A 669 12.87 -64.36 -80.89
N ARG A 670 13.78 -64.53 -79.91
CA ARG A 670 15.28 -64.57 -79.99
C ARG A 670 16.10 -63.43 -79.36
N THR A 671 16.65 -63.75 -78.18
CA THR A 671 18.08 -63.79 -77.76
C THR A 671 19.03 -62.58 -77.92
N PRO A 672 20.10 -62.50 -77.09
CA PRO A 672 20.71 -61.25 -76.62
C PRO A 672 22.11 -60.95 -77.18
N GLY A 673 22.53 -59.70 -77.00
CA GLY A 673 23.89 -59.16 -77.20
C GLY A 673 23.77 -57.63 -77.14
N GLY A 674 24.52 -56.88 -76.34
CA GLY A 674 25.96 -56.92 -76.20
C GLY A 674 26.52 -55.78 -77.06
N THR A 675 27.02 -54.74 -76.37
CA THR A 675 27.49 -53.41 -76.82
C THR A 675 26.46 -52.41 -77.30
#